data_AF-B4VY46-F1
#
_entry.id   AF-B4VY46-F1
#
_cell.length_a   1.000
_cell.length_b   1.000
_cell.length_c   1.000
_cell.angle_alpha   90.00
_cell.angle_beta   90.00
_cell.angle_gamma   90.00
#
_symmetry.space_group_name_H-M   'P 1'
#
loop_
_entity.id
_entity.type
_entity.pdbx_description
1 polymer ?
#
loop_
_entity_poly.entity_id
_entity_poly.type
_entity_poly.pdbx_seq_one_letter_code
_entity_poly.pdbx_strand_id
1 'polypeptide(L)'
;MTQISTVRKFRRYCLDCLRILYWAYFKPFTFKRWLREIHPDLTLYSNPFLLQAEFRRHPRLRRYADQVWWLSVFVPLLIMLLIAPIYSLSAGEPFNWQKSSLFFLGWLIGLVIARGGNEWLGKWFYWFFLFLGGVTVAGNVLSRLAPEMMEALPILNLFLSNWFQLVPVAVGVAVGVAGGVVVGVVVGVAGGVAGGVAGGVTGGVAVGVTGGVSVGVSGSVAIGIAFGIVLGMAGSVAGGVVFGVIGGVAGGVIFSASGGMVGGVAFGIAWILGVLRVYFWIPELLWMIGLSFLSRQGKEAQFLQYLPPRFDERIILPLPFMAQLIVAAYRDNPAASRQTIDYLIHSTNQQNVAAIAMTEIAVDSLSHCHTMGDILAISDQLAWIPSPPPLTVSMILEPSTVSMILVRFMLEISQSVRASDNATSSYRQYELLQSPITRLEQLRNTLAYSQNVQLATGFGHIVQKWLKILQTAQQTLAEQAKRSAEIPQVYIAGASLNPDDAKTRFKGRLDIFREIETLAFSAQPPILLLHGGRRTGKTSALKYLSQKVGSELIPLLIDLQGAATATTLKGLANYLAEEIIKAAKKSRNFDLPYPNPQQLSQEPFLTLQTWLEKLERIAPGKRFLLCLDEFERLSEVIATTNSRIPLNFFRHVLQHRRQWILLFSGSHTLDELEPYWSDYLINTRSLRVSYLQQPEAEELIVQPIADFPKIYESLTVSQIIQATRCQPYLVQLLCTVIVDHLNREKRQLATPDDVQTCIPIAIETGGMYFRELWTSLSEPEQDFLEDLITEETSYPPNKSTVRRLIRKEILEKTGDCYRFQVPLVERFITQVVTEG
;
A
#
# COMPACT_ATOMS: atom_id res chain seq x y z
N MET A 1 -8.77 35.47 -54.39
CA MET A 1 -9.13 34.65 -53.21
C MET A 1 -8.00 33.79 -52.65
N THR A 2 -6.89 33.55 -53.36
CA THR A 2 -5.76 32.71 -52.92
C THR A 2 -4.84 33.36 -51.87
N GLN A 3 -4.58 34.68 -51.95
CA GLN A 3 -3.73 35.40 -50.97
C GLN A 3 -4.30 35.39 -49.53
N ILE A 4 -5.62 35.54 -49.37
CA ILE A 4 -6.30 35.51 -48.05
C ILE A 4 -6.11 34.15 -47.37
N SER A 5 -6.04 33.07 -48.16
CA SER A 5 -5.81 31.71 -47.64
C SER A 5 -4.39 31.50 -47.10
N THR A 6 -3.39 32.13 -47.73
CA THR A 6 -1.97 32.00 -47.36
C THR A 6 -1.67 32.76 -46.07
N VAL A 7 -2.19 33.99 -45.94
CA VAL A 7 -2.06 34.80 -44.71
C VAL A 7 -2.74 34.10 -43.52
N ARG A 8 -3.91 33.49 -43.73
CA ARG A 8 -4.62 32.74 -42.68
C ARG A 8 -3.86 31.47 -42.25
N LYS A 9 -3.25 30.77 -43.20
CA LYS A 9 -2.39 29.59 -42.94
C LYS A 9 -1.13 29.98 -42.16
N PHE A 10 -0.48 31.08 -42.54
CA PHE A 10 0.70 31.60 -41.84
C PHE A 10 0.36 32.05 -40.41
N ARG A 11 -0.72 32.81 -40.22
CA ARG A 11 -1.19 33.22 -38.89
C ARG A 11 -1.48 32.00 -38.00
N ARG A 12 -2.12 30.97 -38.54
CA ARG A 12 -2.39 29.72 -37.80
C ARG A 12 -1.08 29.00 -37.45
N TYR A 13 -0.10 28.97 -38.34
CA TYR A 13 1.22 28.40 -38.07
C TYR A 13 1.96 29.15 -36.94
N CYS A 14 1.96 30.49 -36.95
CA CYS A 14 2.54 31.30 -35.88
C CYS A 14 1.84 31.08 -34.54
N LEU A 15 0.50 30.98 -34.53
CA LEU A 15 -0.26 30.66 -33.32
C LEU A 15 0.06 29.26 -32.79
N ASP A 16 0.24 28.27 -33.66
CA ASP A 16 0.69 26.93 -33.26
C ASP A 16 2.10 26.98 -32.62
N CYS A 17 3.02 27.77 -33.17
CA CYS A 17 4.35 27.96 -32.60
C CYS A 17 4.31 28.63 -31.21
N LEU A 18 3.53 29.70 -31.06
CA LEU A 18 3.34 30.37 -29.76
C LEU A 18 2.71 29.42 -28.74
N ARG A 19 1.76 28.59 -29.16
CA ARG A 19 1.15 27.57 -28.32
C ARG A 19 2.16 26.52 -27.86
N ILE A 20 3.07 26.06 -28.74
CA ILE A 20 4.14 25.13 -28.36
C ILE A 20 5.07 25.77 -27.32
N LEU A 21 5.45 27.04 -27.48
CA LEU A 21 6.27 27.76 -26.50
C LEU A 21 5.57 27.88 -25.14
N TYR A 22 4.30 28.30 -25.16
CA TYR A 22 3.48 28.40 -23.96
C TYR A 22 3.36 27.04 -23.25
N TRP A 23 3.11 25.97 -24.00
CA TRP A 23 3.01 24.62 -23.45
C TRP A 23 4.33 24.08 -22.92
N ALA A 24 5.43 24.31 -23.62
CA ALA A 24 6.75 23.89 -23.16
C ALA A 24 7.12 24.54 -21.80
N TYR A 25 6.65 25.76 -21.56
CA TYR A 25 7.00 26.53 -20.36
C TYR A 25 5.96 26.45 -19.22
N PHE A 26 4.67 26.52 -19.51
CA PHE A 26 3.58 26.57 -18.53
C PHE A 26 2.73 25.29 -18.48
N LYS A 27 2.67 24.49 -19.56
CA LYS A 27 1.83 23.28 -19.61
C LYS A 27 2.57 22.03 -20.08
N PRO A 28 3.61 21.58 -19.36
CA PRO A 28 4.42 20.44 -19.76
C PRO A 28 3.65 19.12 -19.83
N PHE A 29 2.61 18.92 -19.02
CA PHE A 29 1.85 17.66 -19.02
C PHE A 29 0.93 17.62 -20.24
N THR A 30 0.25 18.73 -20.52
CA THR A 30 -0.48 18.90 -21.80
C THR A 30 0.45 18.72 -23.00
N PHE A 31 1.66 19.32 -22.95
CA PHE A 31 2.62 19.20 -24.04
C PHE A 31 3.07 17.75 -24.25
N LYS A 32 3.39 17.03 -23.16
CA LYS A 32 3.79 15.62 -23.20
C LYS A 32 2.69 14.73 -23.80
N ARG A 33 1.42 14.95 -23.42
CA ARG A 33 0.29 14.21 -24.00
C ARG A 33 0.16 14.48 -25.50
N TRP A 34 0.25 15.75 -25.91
CA TRP A 34 0.20 16.13 -27.32
C TRP A 34 1.37 15.56 -28.14
N LEU A 35 2.58 15.48 -27.57
CA LEU A 35 3.73 14.85 -28.24
C LEU A 35 3.51 13.35 -28.47
N ARG A 36 2.97 12.65 -27.48
CA ARG A 36 2.63 11.21 -27.60
C ARG A 36 1.57 10.94 -28.68
N GLU A 37 0.64 11.87 -28.91
CA GLU A 37 -0.34 11.78 -30.01
C GLU A 37 0.32 11.92 -31.40
N ILE A 38 1.51 12.52 -31.47
CA ILE A 38 2.27 12.67 -32.72
C ILE A 38 3.14 11.44 -32.96
N HIS A 39 3.88 10.99 -31.94
CA HIS A 39 4.72 9.80 -31.99
C HIS A 39 4.99 9.24 -30.57
N PRO A 40 4.93 7.92 -30.34
CA PRO A 40 5.09 7.33 -29.01
C PRO A 40 6.47 7.59 -28.37
N ASP A 41 7.53 7.67 -29.17
CA ASP A 41 8.91 7.85 -28.69
C ASP A 41 9.28 9.32 -28.39
N LEU A 42 8.38 10.27 -28.69
CA LEU A 42 8.61 11.68 -28.36
C LEU A 42 8.40 11.93 -26.86
N THR A 43 9.42 12.50 -26.23
CA THR A 43 9.39 13.00 -24.86
C THR A 43 9.67 14.50 -24.84
N LEU A 44 9.47 15.17 -23.69
CA LEU A 44 9.77 16.60 -23.53
C LEU A 44 11.23 16.95 -23.83
N TYR A 45 12.14 15.97 -23.77
CA TYR A 45 13.58 16.15 -23.95
C TYR A 45 14.11 15.54 -25.25
N SER A 46 13.30 14.78 -26.00
CA SER A 46 13.75 14.13 -27.22
C SER A 46 13.98 15.14 -28.35
N ASN A 47 15.07 14.97 -29.09
CA ASN A 47 15.32 15.73 -30.30
C ASN A 47 14.48 15.17 -31.47
N PRO A 48 13.51 15.94 -32.03
CA PRO A 48 12.64 15.45 -33.10
C PRO A 48 13.39 15.18 -34.42
N PHE A 49 14.59 15.73 -34.59
CA PHE A 49 15.42 15.50 -35.78
C PHE A 49 16.11 14.13 -35.81
N LEU A 50 16.10 13.38 -34.70
CA LEU A 50 16.59 12.00 -34.68
C LEU A 50 15.62 11.04 -35.41
N LEU A 51 14.34 11.40 -35.50
CA LEU A 51 13.28 10.62 -36.17
C LEU A 51 13.08 11.03 -37.63
N GLN A 52 14.10 11.63 -38.28
CA GLN A 52 14.02 12.12 -39.65
C GLN A 52 13.62 11.04 -40.67
N ALA A 53 14.02 9.79 -40.44
CA ALA A 53 13.66 8.65 -41.29
C ALA A 53 12.13 8.45 -41.40
N GLU A 54 11.37 8.87 -40.38
CA GLU A 54 9.93 8.64 -40.27
C GLU A 54 9.09 9.83 -40.76
N PHE A 55 9.71 10.96 -41.10
CA PHE A 55 9.02 12.18 -41.55
C PHE A 55 8.18 11.96 -42.81
N ARG A 56 8.52 10.96 -43.63
CA ARG A 56 7.75 10.57 -44.82
C ARG A 56 6.43 9.86 -44.46
N ARG A 57 6.40 9.12 -43.35
CA ARG A 57 5.23 8.37 -42.88
C ARG A 57 4.35 9.20 -41.94
N HIS A 58 4.92 10.16 -41.21
CA HIS A 58 4.22 10.99 -40.25
C HIS A 58 4.32 12.51 -40.57
N PRO A 59 3.39 13.09 -41.34
CA PRO A 59 3.45 14.51 -41.73
C PRO A 59 3.29 15.48 -40.55
N ARG A 60 2.63 15.05 -39.47
CA ARG A 60 2.52 15.83 -38.22
C ARG A 60 3.87 15.96 -37.50
N LEU A 61 4.68 14.89 -37.50
CA LEU A 61 6.03 14.88 -36.91
C LEU A 61 6.96 15.84 -37.65
N ARG A 62 6.93 15.83 -38.99
CA ARG A 62 7.69 16.77 -39.82
C ARG A 62 7.31 18.22 -39.52
N ARG A 63 6.01 18.52 -39.46
CA ARG A 63 5.52 19.87 -39.13
C ARG A 63 5.98 20.32 -37.74
N TYR A 64 5.95 19.43 -36.74
CA TYR A 64 6.45 19.73 -35.40
C TYR A 64 7.97 19.98 -35.39
N ALA A 65 8.76 19.15 -36.07
CA ALA A 65 10.20 19.35 -36.20
C ALA A 65 10.53 20.71 -36.85
N ASP A 66 9.82 21.08 -37.92
CA ASP A 66 9.97 22.39 -38.58
C ASP A 66 9.62 23.55 -37.62
N GLN A 67 8.56 23.41 -36.81
CA GLN A 67 8.18 24.40 -35.80
C GLN A 67 9.26 24.55 -34.71
N VAL A 68 9.79 23.45 -34.19
CA VAL A 68 10.87 23.46 -33.19
C VAL A 68 12.14 24.11 -33.75
N TRP A 69 12.46 23.89 -35.02
CA TRP A 69 13.59 24.53 -35.67
C TRP A 69 13.46 26.06 -35.67
N TRP A 70 12.33 26.57 -36.17
CA TRP A 70 12.09 28.01 -36.23
C TRP A 70 11.99 28.64 -34.84
N LEU A 71 11.40 27.95 -33.86
CA LEU A 71 11.36 28.41 -32.47
C LEU A 71 12.76 28.53 -31.88
N SER A 72 13.62 27.54 -32.11
CA SER A 72 15.01 27.54 -31.60
C SER A 72 15.86 28.65 -32.21
N VAL A 73 15.54 29.05 -33.45
CA VAL A 73 16.18 30.17 -34.16
C VAL A 73 15.67 31.52 -33.67
N PHE A 74 14.35 31.71 -33.61
CA PHE A 74 13.76 33.04 -33.38
C PHE A 74 13.63 33.43 -31.91
N VAL A 75 13.43 32.49 -30.99
CA VAL A 75 13.22 32.82 -29.57
C VAL A 75 14.42 33.52 -28.95
N PRO A 76 15.67 33.05 -29.12
CA PRO A 76 16.84 33.73 -28.57
C PRO A 76 17.05 35.13 -29.16
N LEU A 77 16.76 35.30 -30.45
CA LEU A 77 16.79 36.62 -31.10
C LEU A 77 15.78 37.58 -30.47
N LEU A 78 14.56 37.10 -30.27
CA LEU A 78 13.48 37.89 -29.68
C LEU A 78 13.76 38.23 -28.21
N ILE A 79 14.28 37.28 -27.43
CA ILE A 79 14.73 37.52 -26.05
C ILE A 79 15.83 38.57 -26.01
N MET A 80 16.84 38.46 -26.88
CA MET A 80 17.92 39.43 -27.00
C MET A 80 17.39 40.84 -27.31
N LEU A 81 16.45 40.96 -28.25
CA LEU A 81 15.83 42.24 -28.61
C LEU A 81 14.98 42.85 -27.48
N LEU A 82 14.33 42.02 -26.66
CA LEU A 82 13.54 42.47 -25.51
C LEU A 82 14.42 42.87 -24.31
N ILE A 83 15.50 42.12 -24.06
CA ILE A 83 16.40 42.36 -22.92
C ILE A 83 17.33 43.54 -23.19
N ALA A 84 17.81 43.72 -24.42
CA ALA A 84 18.74 44.79 -24.78
C ALA A 84 18.32 46.20 -24.28
N PRO A 85 17.07 46.68 -24.51
CA PRO A 85 16.63 47.98 -24.00
C PRO A 85 16.50 48.00 -22.47
N ILE A 86 16.04 46.91 -21.85
CA ILE A 86 15.90 46.81 -20.38
C ILE A 86 17.27 46.86 -19.71
N TYR A 87 18.25 46.11 -20.24
CA TYR A 87 19.63 46.10 -19.77
C TYR A 87 20.27 47.49 -19.90
N SER A 88 20.06 48.16 -21.04
CA SER A 88 20.64 49.49 -21.24
C SER A 88 20.02 50.53 -20.29
N LEU A 89 18.72 50.39 -19.98
CA LEU A 89 18.04 51.22 -18.98
C LEU A 89 18.47 50.92 -17.54
N SER A 90 18.72 49.65 -17.19
CA SER A 90 19.03 49.25 -15.81
C SER A 90 20.51 49.35 -15.45
N ALA A 91 21.40 49.04 -16.41
CA ALA A 91 22.85 49.03 -16.20
C ALA A 91 23.52 50.37 -16.54
N GLY A 92 22.82 51.27 -17.23
CA GLY A 92 23.35 52.58 -17.64
C GLY A 92 24.42 52.52 -18.74
N GLU A 93 24.70 51.34 -19.29
CA GLU A 93 25.66 51.14 -20.38
C GLU A 93 24.96 50.76 -21.71
N PRO A 94 25.55 51.13 -22.86
CA PRO A 94 25.02 50.72 -24.17
C PRO A 94 25.19 49.21 -24.37
N PHE A 95 24.10 48.54 -24.79
CA PHE A 95 24.11 47.10 -25.07
C PHE A 95 25.09 46.77 -26.21
N ASN A 96 25.96 45.78 -26.00
CA ASN A 96 26.98 45.40 -26.99
C ASN A 96 26.39 44.50 -28.09
N TRP A 97 25.92 45.14 -29.17
CA TRP A 97 25.33 44.47 -30.32
C TRP A 97 26.30 43.57 -31.09
N GLN A 98 27.59 43.92 -31.11
CA GLN A 98 28.60 43.18 -31.88
C GLN A 98 28.91 41.82 -31.24
N LYS A 99 29.07 41.76 -29.91
CA LYS A 99 29.28 40.48 -29.19
C LYS A 99 28.01 39.61 -29.24
N SER A 100 26.85 40.23 -29.15
CA SER A 100 25.57 39.53 -29.15
C SER A 100 25.18 38.99 -30.53
N SER A 101 25.54 39.68 -31.62
CA SER A 101 25.34 39.18 -32.98
C SER A 101 26.25 37.99 -33.30
N LEU A 102 27.49 37.99 -32.79
CA LEU A 102 28.41 36.86 -32.89
C LEU A 102 27.95 35.65 -32.05
N PHE A 103 27.41 35.90 -30.86
CA PHE A 103 26.76 34.86 -30.06
C PHE A 103 25.60 34.22 -30.84
N PHE A 104 24.75 35.04 -31.45
CA PHE A 104 23.63 34.55 -32.27
C PHE A 104 24.09 33.82 -33.53
N LEU A 105 25.17 34.25 -34.17
CA LEU A 105 25.77 33.56 -35.30
C LEU A 105 26.29 32.18 -34.90
N GLY A 106 27.01 32.09 -33.78
CA GLY A 106 27.45 30.82 -33.19
C GLY A 106 26.27 29.90 -32.87
N TRP A 107 25.23 30.46 -32.26
CA TRP A 107 23.98 29.76 -31.96
C TRP A 107 23.31 29.14 -33.20
N LEU A 108 23.19 29.91 -34.29
CA LEU A 108 22.64 29.44 -35.55
C LEU A 108 23.46 28.31 -36.15
N ILE A 109 24.79 28.45 -36.15
CA ILE A 109 25.71 27.42 -36.65
C ILE A 109 25.52 26.12 -35.86
N GLY A 110 25.46 26.20 -34.52
CA GLY A 110 25.19 25.05 -33.64
C GLY A 110 23.86 24.35 -33.95
N LEU A 111 22.78 25.12 -34.21
CA LEU A 111 21.47 24.57 -34.57
C LEU A 111 21.45 23.88 -35.94
N VAL A 112 22.17 24.43 -36.94
CA VAL A 112 22.27 23.83 -38.28
C VAL A 112 22.97 22.47 -38.20
N ILE A 113 24.03 22.37 -37.40
CA ILE A 113 24.76 21.13 -37.17
C ILE A 113 23.87 20.11 -36.46
N ALA A 114 23.16 20.53 -35.42
CA ALA A 114 22.25 19.66 -34.67
C ALA A 114 21.06 19.15 -35.51
N ARG A 115 20.65 19.89 -36.55
CA ARG A 115 19.63 19.45 -37.52
C ARG A 115 20.15 18.36 -38.47
N GLY A 116 21.45 18.35 -38.77
CA GLY A 116 22.06 17.47 -39.77
C GLY A 116 22.12 15.98 -39.39
N GLY A 117 21.85 15.61 -38.14
CA GLY A 117 21.79 14.22 -37.66
C GLY A 117 23.09 13.43 -37.79
N ASN A 118 24.18 14.08 -38.21
CA ASN A 118 25.41 13.41 -38.63
C ASN A 118 26.42 13.47 -37.49
N GLU A 119 26.42 12.44 -36.63
CA GLU A 119 27.27 12.39 -35.42
C GLU A 119 28.76 12.60 -35.71
N TRP A 120 29.20 12.15 -36.89
CA TRP A 120 30.57 12.33 -37.36
C TRP A 120 30.94 13.80 -37.55
N LEU A 121 30.05 14.59 -38.18
CA LEU A 121 30.23 16.04 -38.33
C LEU A 121 30.22 16.75 -36.99
N GLY A 122 29.35 16.34 -36.05
CA GLY A 122 29.33 16.90 -34.69
C GLY A 122 30.63 16.65 -33.92
N LYS A 123 31.16 15.42 -33.96
CA LYS A 123 32.44 15.05 -33.33
C LYS A 123 33.62 15.75 -33.99
N TRP A 124 33.66 15.79 -35.32
CA TRP A 124 34.71 16.48 -36.07
C TRP A 124 34.71 17.99 -35.76
N PHE A 125 33.53 18.62 -35.75
CA PHE A 125 33.37 20.03 -35.41
C PHE A 125 33.81 20.32 -33.97
N TYR A 126 33.43 19.48 -33.01
CA TYR A 126 33.89 19.58 -31.62
C TYR A 126 35.42 19.60 -31.53
N TRP A 127 36.11 18.64 -32.16
CA TRP A 127 37.57 18.56 -32.15
C TRP A 127 38.27 19.69 -32.92
N PHE A 128 37.74 20.05 -34.10
CA PHE A 128 38.27 21.14 -34.91
C PHE A 128 38.24 22.48 -34.17
N PHE A 129 37.16 22.75 -33.43
CA PHE A 129 37.03 23.99 -32.66
C PHE A 129 37.72 23.96 -31.30
N LEU A 130 37.90 22.79 -30.66
CA LEU A 130 38.81 22.62 -29.52
C LEU A 130 40.25 22.93 -29.91
N PHE A 131 40.67 22.46 -31.09
CA PHE A 131 41.95 22.77 -31.70
C PHE A 131 42.07 24.28 -31.99
N LEU A 132 41.06 24.89 -32.61
CA LEU A 132 41.02 26.33 -32.86
C LEU A 132 41.07 27.15 -31.55
N GLY A 133 40.37 26.69 -30.52
CA GLY A 133 40.41 27.22 -29.15
C GLY A 133 41.83 27.17 -28.57
N GLY A 134 42.51 26.04 -28.71
CA GLY A 134 43.91 25.86 -28.33
C GLY A 134 44.86 26.78 -29.10
N VAL A 135 44.65 26.97 -30.41
CA VAL A 135 45.39 27.94 -31.23
C VAL A 135 45.14 29.36 -30.75
N THR A 136 43.90 29.71 -30.35
CA THR A 136 43.62 31.03 -29.77
C THR A 136 44.31 31.26 -28.42
N VAL A 137 44.40 30.23 -27.57
CA VAL A 137 45.13 30.30 -26.30
C VAL A 137 46.63 30.41 -26.54
N ALA A 138 47.19 29.59 -27.43
CA ALA A 138 48.61 29.61 -27.79
C ALA A 138 49.02 30.95 -28.42
N GLY A 139 48.18 31.52 -29.30
CA GLY A 139 48.39 32.83 -29.90
C GLY A 139 48.30 33.98 -28.90
N ASN A 140 47.38 33.91 -27.91
CA ASN A 140 47.32 34.85 -26.79
C ASN A 140 48.52 34.73 -25.83
N VAL A 141 49.08 33.54 -25.67
CA VAL A 141 50.31 33.32 -24.90
C VAL A 141 51.52 33.90 -25.67
N LEU A 142 51.58 33.68 -26.98
CA LEU A 142 52.65 34.20 -27.84
C LEU A 142 52.64 35.74 -27.91
N SER A 143 51.46 36.36 -28.00
CA SER A 143 51.33 37.83 -28.00
C SER A 143 51.75 38.47 -26.68
N ARG A 144 51.72 37.71 -25.56
CA ARG A 144 52.22 38.15 -24.25
C ARG A 144 53.71 37.91 -24.05
N LEU A 145 54.28 36.89 -24.68
CA LEU A 145 55.69 36.52 -24.52
C LEU A 145 56.63 37.27 -25.48
N ALA A 146 56.13 37.74 -26.64
CA ALA A 146 56.94 38.44 -27.64
C ALA A 146 56.18 39.66 -28.21
N PRO A 147 55.95 40.74 -27.42
CA PRO A 147 55.20 41.92 -27.85
C PRO A 147 55.87 42.67 -29.01
N GLU A 148 57.20 42.68 -29.06
CA GLU A 148 57.99 43.35 -30.12
C GLU A 148 57.76 42.73 -31.51
N MET A 149 57.50 41.43 -31.60
CA MET A 149 57.15 40.76 -32.86
C MET A 149 55.76 41.13 -33.37
N MET A 150 54.82 41.50 -32.47
CA MET A 150 53.45 41.87 -32.81
C MET A 150 53.34 43.31 -33.32
N GLU A 151 54.23 44.21 -32.90
CA GLU A 151 54.28 45.60 -33.39
C GLU A 151 54.83 45.72 -34.82
N ALA A 152 55.66 44.77 -35.26
CA ALA A 152 56.25 44.76 -36.60
C ALA A 152 55.23 44.54 -37.74
N LEU A 153 54.01 44.07 -37.43
CA LEU A 153 52.95 43.80 -38.39
C LEU A 153 51.59 44.34 -37.90
N PRO A 154 51.33 45.65 -38.02
CA PRO A 154 50.14 46.30 -37.43
C PRO A 154 48.82 45.76 -37.98
N ILE A 155 48.77 45.35 -39.26
CA ILE A 155 47.59 44.72 -39.87
C ILE A 155 47.32 43.34 -39.23
N LEU A 156 48.38 42.58 -38.95
CA LEU A 156 48.28 41.27 -38.30
C LEU A 156 47.85 41.43 -36.83
N ASN A 157 48.35 42.43 -36.11
CA ASN A 157 47.96 42.71 -34.73
C ASN A 157 46.48 43.14 -34.60
N LEU A 158 46.02 44.01 -35.50
CA LEU A 158 44.63 44.48 -35.52
C LEU A 158 43.66 43.35 -35.95
N PHE A 159 44.09 42.47 -36.85
CA PHE A 159 43.38 41.24 -37.20
C PHE A 159 43.33 40.26 -36.01
N LEU A 160 44.47 39.98 -35.39
CA LEU A 160 44.61 39.03 -34.29
C LEU A 160 43.87 39.47 -33.02
N SER A 161 43.95 40.73 -32.62
CA SER A 161 43.26 41.26 -31.43
C SER A 161 41.73 41.14 -31.53
N ASN A 162 41.16 41.47 -32.68
CA ASN A 162 39.73 41.27 -32.97
C ASN A 162 39.38 39.77 -33.08
N TRP A 163 40.26 38.97 -33.69
CA TRP A 163 40.09 37.52 -33.82
C TRP A 163 40.07 36.82 -32.46
N PHE A 164 41.00 37.13 -31.56
CA PHE A 164 41.10 36.53 -30.22
C PHE A 164 39.95 36.94 -29.27
N GLN A 165 39.34 38.11 -29.44
CA GLN A 165 38.21 38.57 -28.60
C GLN A 165 36.86 38.01 -29.03
N LEU A 166 36.65 37.82 -30.34
CA LEU A 166 35.32 37.62 -30.93
C LEU A 166 35.06 36.17 -31.35
N VAL A 167 36.09 35.47 -31.85
CA VAL A 167 35.97 34.09 -32.34
C VAL A 167 35.68 33.09 -31.21
N PRO A 168 36.30 33.15 -30.02
CA PRO A 168 36.03 32.18 -28.95
C PRO A 168 34.58 32.19 -28.45
N VAL A 169 33.91 33.35 -28.45
CA VAL A 169 32.51 33.48 -28.03
C VAL A 169 31.58 32.80 -29.04
N ALA A 170 31.70 33.12 -30.33
CA ALA A 170 30.87 32.50 -31.36
C ALA A 170 31.12 30.98 -31.46
N VAL A 171 32.37 30.57 -31.35
CA VAL A 171 32.79 29.15 -31.39
C VAL A 171 32.31 28.38 -30.18
N GLY A 172 32.51 28.91 -28.97
CA GLY A 172 32.09 28.26 -27.73
C GLY A 172 30.58 28.08 -27.67
N VAL A 173 29.81 29.05 -28.18
CA VAL A 173 28.35 28.96 -28.28
C VAL A 173 27.93 27.94 -29.33
N ALA A 174 28.57 27.90 -30.50
CA ALA A 174 28.28 26.91 -31.53
C ALA A 174 28.50 25.47 -31.03
N VAL A 175 29.62 25.23 -30.34
CA VAL A 175 29.96 23.93 -29.75
C VAL A 175 29.02 23.57 -28.59
N GLY A 176 28.73 24.52 -27.70
CA GLY A 176 27.81 24.32 -26.57
C GLY A 176 26.38 24.00 -27.00
N VAL A 177 25.87 24.69 -28.03
CA VAL A 177 24.54 24.43 -28.61
C VAL A 177 24.52 23.10 -29.35
N ALA A 178 25.54 22.81 -30.17
CA ALA A 178 25.61 21.53 -30.90
C ALA A 178 25.68 20.33 -29.94
N GLY A 179 26.48 20.40 -28.87
CA GLY A 179 26.57 19.36 -27.85
C GLY A 179 25.32 19.27 -26.97
N GLY A 180 24.74 20.40 -26.58
CA GLY A 180 23.53 20.47 -25.77
C GLY A 180 22.29 19.90 -26.47
N VAL A 181 22.13 20.15 -27.77
CA VAL A 181 20.96 19.68 -28.55
C VAL A 181 21.00 18.16 -28.79
N VAL A 182 22.18 17.53 -28.71
CA VAL A 182 22.34 16.06 -28.75
C VAL A 182 21.82 15.39 -27.45
N VAL A 183 21.90 16.08 -26.30
CA VAL A 183 21.40 15.60 -25.00
C VAL A 183 19.91 15.95 -24.77
N GLY A 184 19.36 16.86 -25.58
CA GLY A 184 17.94 17.20 -25.62
C GLY A 184 17.72 18.71 -25.72
N VAL A 185 16.84 19.14 -26.64
CA VAL A 185 16.66 20.55 -27.06
C VAL A 185 16.40 21.50 -25.88
N VAL A 186 15.67 21.06 -24.85
CA VAL A 186 15.31 21.90 -23.69
C VAL A 186 16.48 22.09 -22.71
N VAL A 187 17.29 21.05 -22.47
CA VAL A 187 18.45 21.12 -21.56
C VAL A 187 19.65 21.74 -22.28
N GLY A 188 19.80 21.47 -23.57
CA GLY A 188 20.88 22.02 -24.40
C GLY A 188 20.83 23.53 -24.59
N VAL A 189 19.63 24.09 -24.70
CA VAL A 189 19.42 25.53 -24.81
C VAL A 189 19.73 26.25 -23.50
N ALA A 190 19.44 25.66 -22.34
CA ALA A 190 19.75 26.25 -21.03
C ALA A 190 21.22 26.04 -20.61
N GLY A 191 21.76 24.82 -20.81
CA GLY A 191 23.14 24.47 -20.47
C GLY A 191 24.19 25.08 -21.41
N GLY A 192 23.87 25.23 -22.69
CA GLY A 192 24.74 25.86 -23.68
C GLY A 192 24.93 27.37 -23.45
N VAL A 193 23.89 28.05 -22.94
CA VAL A 193 23.96 29.48 -22.58
C VAL A 193 24.81 29.67 -21.31
N ALA A 194 24.65 28.83 -20.29
CA ALA A 194 25.42 28.93 -19.05
C ALA A 194 26.91 28.55 -19.24
N GLY A 195 27.19 27.47 -19.98
CA GLY A 195 28.57 27.01 -20.24
C GLY A 195 29.34 27.90 -21.21
N GLY A 196 28.69 28.41 -22.26
CA GLY A 196 29.32 29.28 -23.25
C GLY A 196 29.67 30.67 -22.70
N VAL A 197 28.83 31.22 -21.81
CA VAL A 197 29.08 32.51 -21.16
C VAL A 197 30.15 32.40 -20.07
N ALA A 198 30.15 31.33 -19.26
CA ALA A 198 31.16 31.11 -18.23
C ALA A 198 32.56 30.81 -18.80
N GLY A 199 32.66 30.04 -19.90
CA GLY A 199 33.95 29.77 -20.54
C GLY A 199 34.54 30.96 -21.31
N GLY A 200 33.69 31.73 -22.02
CA GLY A 200 34.13 32.82 -22.88
C GLY A 200 34.52 34.11 -22.14
N VAL A 201 33.90 34.39 -20.99
CA VAL A 201 34.13 35.65 -20.26
C VAL A 201 35.24 35.52 -19.22
N THR A 202 35.38 34.36 -18.56
CA THR A 202 36.38 34.16 -17.49
C THR A 202 37.82 34.11 -18.03
N GLY A 203 38.02 33.64 -19.28
CA GLY A 203 39.34 33.65 -19.92
C GLY A 203 39.78 35.01 -20.48
N GLY A 204 38.84 35.91 -20.78
CA GLY A 204 39.11 37.17 -21.48
C GLY A 204 39.42 38.36 -20.57
N VAL A 205 38.98 38.34 -19.31
CA VAL A 205 39.07 39.52 -18.42
C VAL A 205 40.11 39.34 -17.29
N ALA A 206 40.52 38.11 -16.97
CA ALA A 206 41.35 37.81 -15.79
C ALA A 206 42.85 38.19 -15.90
N VAL A 207 43.31 38.85 -16.97
CA VAL A 207 44.74 39.25 -17.11
C VAL A 207 44.92 40.76 -17.26
N GLY A 208 43.88 41.55 -17.01
CA GLY A 208 43.95 43.01 -17.08
C GLY A 208 44.59 43.69 -15.87
N VAL A 209 44.53 43.11 -14.67
CA VAL A 209 45.00 43.80 -13.45
C VAL A 209 45.42 42.76 -12.40
N THR A 210 46.72 42.63 -12.13
CA THR A 210 47.30 42.49 -10.78
C THR A 210 48.81 42.26 -10.84
N GLY A 211 49.57 43.35 -10.88
CA GLY A 211 50.91 43.40 -10.29
C GLY A 211 50.78 44.03 -8.91
N GLY A 212 51.14 43.32 -7.84
CA GLY A 212 51.12 43.82 -6.46
C GLY A 212 50.99 42.71 -5.42
N VAL A 213 51.86 42.73 -4.41
CA VAL A 213 52.31 41.60 -3.57
C VAL A 213 51.58 41.51 -2.20
N SER A 214 51.65 40.31 -1.59
CA SER A 214 51.70 39.94 -0.14
C SER A 214 50.46 39.53 0.68
N VAL A 215 50.50 38.25 1.10
CA VAL A 215 50.44 37.65 2.47
C VAL A 215 49.43 38.13 3.51
N GLY A 216 48.65 37.18 4.07
CA GLY A 216 48.05 37.27 5.41
C GLY A 216 47.05 36.15 5.73
N VAL A 217 47.32 35.35 6.76
CA VAL A 217 46.57 34.17 7.22
C VAL A 217 45.54 34.54 8.29
N SER A 218 44.41 33.78 8.35
CA SER A 218 43.73 33.23 9.56
C SER A 218 42.21 33.51 9.69
N GLY A 219 41.47 32.40 9.84
CA GLY A 219 40.43 32.23 10.88
C GLY A 219 38.98 32.58 10.54
N SER A 220 38.14 31.56 10.29
CA SER A 220 36.95 31.26 11.12
C SER A 220 36.09 30.13 10.54
N VAL A 221 36.03 29.02 11.29
CA VAL A 221 34.96 28.02 11.27
C VAL A 221 33.85 28.53 12.19
N ALA A 222 32.59 28.42 11.75
CA ALA A 222 31.38 28.08 12.52
C ALA A 222 30.15 28.90 12.09
N ILE A 223 29.17 28.20 11.51
CA ILE A 223 27.72 28.22 11.79
C ILE A 223 27.00 27.76 10.51
N GLY A 224 26.35 26.60 10.57
CA GLY A 224 25.59 26.05 9.44
C GLY A 224 25.12 24.60 9.59
N ILE A 225 25.04 24.07 10.82
CA ILE A 225 24.28 22.84 11.10
C ILE A 225 23.06 23.26 11.92
N ALA A 226 22.01 23.64 11.20
CA ALA A 226 20.62 23.64 11.63
C ALA A 226 19.75 24.03 10.43
N PHE A 227 19.44 23.06 9.56
CA PHE A 227 18.12 22.85 8.96
C PHE A 227 18.21 21.67 7.98
N GLY A 228 18.27 20.47 8.55
CA GLY A 228 17.78 19.27 7.89
C GLY A 228 16.31 19.12 8.28
N ILE A 229 15.40 19.48 7.37
CA ILE A 229 14.02 18.99 7.21
C ILE A 229 13.62 19.37 5.77
N VAL A 230 13.02 18.42 5.05
CA VAL A 230 12.70 18.38 3.61
C VAL A 230 13.83 17.85 2.71
N LEU A 231 14.33 16.64 3.02
CA LEU A 231 14.79 15.71 1.99
C LEU A 231 13.65 14.76 1.65
N GLY A 232 13.00 15.03 0.53
CA GLY A 232 12.01 14.16 -0.09
C GLY A 232 11.85 14.55 -1.55
N MET A 233 12.56 13.83 -2.43
CA MET A 233 12.40 13.81 -3.89
C MET A 233 13.10 14.93 -4.69
N ALA A 234 14.38 14.73 -5.00
CA ALA A 234 14.94 14.77 -6.36
C ALA A 234 16.48 14.77 -6.31
N GLY A 235 17.10 13.76 -6.93
CA GLY A 235 18.57 13.65 -7.13
C GLY A 235 19.18 14.72 -8.05
N SER A 236 18.54 15.88 -8.21
CA SER A 236 19.07 17.04 -8.92
C SER A 236 19.58 18.15 -7.99
N VAL A 237 19.24 18.11 -6.69
CA VAL A 237 19.66 19.15 -5.72
C VAL A 237 21.09 18.91 -5.22
N ALA A 238 21.52 17.64 -5.06
CA ALA A 238 22.87 17.32 -4.61
C ALA A 238 23.96 17.75 -5.61
N GLY A 239 23.70 17.69 -6.91
CA GLY A 239 24.67 18.10 -7.94
C GLY A 239 24.91 19.62 -7.98
N GLY A 240 23.85 20.41 -7.79
CA GLY A 240 23.91 21.88 -7.87
C GLY A 240 24.51 22.54 -6.63
N VAL A 241 24.27 22.02 -5.43
CA VAL A 241 24.89 22.53 -4.20
C VAL A 241 26.38 22.20 -4.16
N VAL A 242 26.77 21.01 -4.61
CA VAL A 242 28.19 20.63 -4.71
C VAL A 242 28.91 21.46 -5.78
N PHE A 243 28.32 21.72 -6.96
CA PHE A 243 28.93 22.60 -7.97
C PHE A 243 28.89 24.10 -7.62
N GLY A 244 27.82 24.57 -6.98
CA GLY A 244 27.67 25.98 -6.58
C GLY A 244 28.55 26.35 -5.39
N VAL A 245 28.73 25.43 -4.44
CA VAL A 245 29.65 25.62 -3.31
C VAL A 245 31.10 25.40 -3.74
N ILE A 246 31.43 24.40 -4.56
CA ILE A 246 32.81 24.22 -5.07
C ILE A 246 33.18 25.34 -6.05
N GLY A 247 32.27 25.78 -6.93
CA GLY A 247 32.51 26.89 -7.86
C GLY A 247 32.55 28.25 -7.18
N GLY A 248 31.68 28.49 -6.19
CA GLY A 248 31.67 29.70 -5.37
C GLY A 248 32.87 29.80 -4.42
N VAL A 249 33.33 28.68 -3.87
CA VAL A 249 34.53 28.62 -3.02
C VAL A 249 35.80 28.69 -3.87
N ALA A 250 35.88 28.03 -5.03
CA ALA A 250 37.04 28.15 -5.92
C ALA A 250 37.17 29.55 -6.55
N GLY A 251 36.05 30.22 -6.83
CA GLY A 251 36.05 31.62 -7.29
C GLY A 251 36.29 32.64 -6.18
N GLY A 252 35.78 32.39 -4.97
CA GLY A 252 35.97 33.25 -3.80
C GLY A 252 37.36 33.17 -3.17
N VAL A 253 38.10 32.08 -3.38
CA VAL A 253 39.51 31.95 -2.96
C VAL A 253 40.46 32.74 -3.88
N ILE A 254 39.98 33.23 -5.03
CA ILE A 254 40.78 34.01 -6.00
C ILE A 254 40.38 35.50 -6.02
N PHE A 255 39.22 35.90 -5.48
CA PHE A 255 38.72 37.28 -5.56
C PHE A 255 38.30 37.85 -4.20
N SER A 256 38.83 39.04 -3.89
CA SER A 256 38.60 39.93 -2.72
C SER A 256 37.32 39.69 -1.88
N ALA A 257 37.50 39.64 -0.56
CA ALA A 257 36.56 39.22 0.49
C ALA A 257 35.21 39.98 0.65
N SER A 258 34.81 40.88 -0.25
CA SER A 258 33.52 41.59 -0.16
C SER A 258 32.54 41.27 -1.29
N GLY A 259 33.00 40.86 -2.47
CA GLY A 259 32.14 40.63 -3.65
C GLY A 259 31.68 39.16 -3.81
N GLY A 260 32.54 38.19 -3.48
CA GLY A 260 32.29 36.77 -3.73
C GLY A 260 31.15 36.17 -2.88
N MET A 261 31.05 36.57 -1.60
CA MET A 261 29.98 36.11 -0.72
C MET A 261 28.62 36.72 -1.08
N VAL A 262 28.57 38.02 -1.37
CA VAL A 262 27.33 38.70 -1.77
C VAL A 262 26.82 38.18 -3.12
N GLY A 263 27.73 37.97 -4.09
CA GLY A 263 27.39 37.38 -5.39
C GLY A 263 26.93 35.92 -5.28
N GLY A 264 27.58 35.10 -4.46
CA GLY A 264 27.21 33.70 -4.25
C GLY A 264 25.85 33.54 -3.56
N VAL A 265 25.56 34.35 -2.54
CA VAL A 265 24.26 34.35 -1.85
C VAL A 265 23.15 34.91 -2.75
N ALA A 266 23.40 36.01 -3.47
CA ALA A 266 22.43 36.57 -4.41
C ALA A 266 22.11 35.59 -5.55
N PHE A 267 23.12 34.89 -6.07
CA PHE A 267 22.94 33.84 -7.08
C PHE A 267 22.16 32.65 -6.52
N GLY A 268 22.49 32.19 -5.31
CA GLY A 268 21.76 31.12 -4.62
C GLY A 268 20.28 31.46 -4.39
N ILE A 269 19.98 32.67 -3.92
CA ILE A 269 18.61 33.15 -3.72
C ILE A 269 17.89 33.27 -5.06
N ALA A 270 18.49 33.89 -6.07
CA ALA A 270 17.89 34.04 -7.40
C ALA A 270 17.61 32.67 -8.05
N TRP A 271 18.51 31.70 -7.86
CA TRP A 271 18.33 30.33 -8.32
C TRP A 271 17.15 29.65 -7.62
N ILE A 272 17.07 29.73 -6.28
CA ILE A 272 15.95 29.15 -5.51
C ILE A 272 14.62 29.80 -5.93
N LEU A 273 14.56 31.14 -6.00
CA LEU A 273 13.37 31.87 -6.44
C LEU A 273 12.98 31.53 -7.89
N GLY A 274 13.95 31.27 -8.75
CA GLY A 274 13.75 30.84 -10.14
C GLY A 274 13.23 29.41 -10.25
N VAL A 275 13.82 28.46 -9.50
CA VAL A 275 13.39 27.06 -9.46
C VAL A 275 11.99 26.93 -8.86
N LEU A 276 11.70 27.66 -7.79
CA LEU A 276 10.37 27.72 -7.17
C LEU A 276 9.37 28.60 -7.95
N ARG A 277 9.83 29.30 -9.00
CA ARG A 277 9.04 30.21 -9.83
C ARG A 277 8.25 31.25 -9.03
N VAL A 278 8.84 31.77 -7.95
CA VAL A 278 8.17 32.68 -7.00
C VAL A 278 7.60 33.92 -7.70
N TYR A 279 8.28 34.42 -8.74
CA TYR A 279 7.84 35.56 -9.54
C TYR A 279 6.48 35.34 -10.24
N PHE A 280 6.16 34.10 -10.61
CA PHE A 280 4.84 33.75 -11.18
C PHE A 280 3.82 33.44 -10.09
N TRP A 281 4.27 32.85 -8.98
CA TRP A 281 3.40 32.50 -7.87
C TRP A 281 2.77 33.71 -7.18
N ILE A 282 3.47 34.85 -7.05
CA ILE A 282 2.90 36.05 -6.39
C ILE A 282 1.65 36.58 -7.13
N PRO A 283 1.67 36.82 -8.46
CA PRO A 283 0.46 37.12 -9.22
C PRO A 283 -0.64 36.05 -9.10
N GLU A 284 -0.27 34.77 -9.13
CA GLU A 284 -1.23 33.66 -9.02
C GLU A 284 -1.89 33.57 -7.62
N LEU A 285 -1.14 33.91 -6.57
CA LEU A 285 -1.65 34.04 -5.21
C LEU A 285 -2.67 35.18 -5.13
N LEU A 286 -2.33 36.36 -5.67
CA LEU A 286 -3.26 37.50 -5.72
C LEU A 286 -4.50 37.17 -6.55
N TRP A 287 -4.35 36.44 -7.64
CA TRP A 287 -5.46 35.90 -8.43
C TRP A 287 -6.35 35.00 -7.58
N MET A 288 -5.78 34.06 -6.80
CA MET A 288 -6.56 33.18 -5.93
C MET A 288 -7.31 33.93 -4.82
N ILE A 289 -6.70 34.98 -4.25
CA ILE A 289 -7.37 35.85 -3.27
C ILE A 289 -8.53 36.61 -3.94
N GLY A 290 -8.33 37.11 -5.16
CA GLY A 290 -9.39 37.75 -5.94
C GLY A 290 -10.55 36.78 -6.24
N LEU A 291 -10.24 35.55 -6.64
CA LEU A 291 -11.25 34.51 -6.89
C LEU A 291 -12.01 34.15 -5.61
N SER A 292 -11.34 34.00 -4.47
CA SER A 292 -12.02 33.64 -3.21
C SER A 292 -12.91 34.77 -2.68
N PHE A 293 -12.59 36.03 -2.98
CA PHE A 293 -13.45 37.16 -2.67
C PHE A 293 -14.68 37.22 -3.59
N LEU A 294 -14.46 37.01 -4.90
CA LEU A 294 -15.54 37.04 -5.90
C LEU A 294 -16.48 35.83 -5.78
N SER A 295 -15.97 34.66 -5.40
CA SER A 295 -16.77 33.43 -5.27
C SER A 295 -17.81 33.52 -4.16
N ARG A 296 -17.55 34.31 -3.10
CA ARG A 296 -18.49 34.57 -2.00
C ARG A 296 -19.79 35.24 -2.43
N GLN A 297 -19.88 35.77 -3.66
CA GLN A 297 -21.08 36.39 -4.22
C GLN A 297 -22.04 35.39 -4.90
N GLY A 298 -21.73 34.08 -4.86
CA GLY A 298 -22.53 32.99 -5.44
C GLY A 298 -22.19 32.70 -6.90
N LYS A 299 -22.23 31.42 -7.30
CA LYS A 299 -21.78 30.80 -8.58
C LYS A 299 -20.34 30.27 -8.59
N GLU A 300 -19.96 29.52 -7.56
CA GLU A 300 -18.59 29.03 -7.35
C GLU A 300 -18.12 28.05 -8.44
N ALA A 301 -19.05 27.22 -8.96
CA ALA A 301 -18.76 26.28 -10.04
C ALA A 301 -18.25 26.93 -11.34
N GLN A 302 -18.65 28.17 -11.64
CA GLN A 302 -18.16 28.89 -12.82
C GLN A 302 -16.71 29.33 -12.66
N PHE A 303 -16.30 29.65 -11.42
CA PHE A 303 -14.94 30.10 -11.10
C PHE A 303 -13.90 28.98 -11.18
N LEU A 304 -14.30 27.71 -11.13
CA LEU A 304 -13.41 26.57 -11.35
C LEU A 304 -12.71 26.61 -12.72
N GLN A 305 -13.30 27.28 -13.71
CA GLN A 305 -12.69 27.44 -15.04
C GLN A 305 -11.50 28.40 -15.06
N TYR A 306 -11.41 29.28 -14.07
CA TYR A 306 -10.39 30.33 -13.97
C TYR A 306 -9.29 30.00 -12.96
N LEU A 307 -9.20 28.74 -12.51
CA LEU A 307 -8.17 28.30 -11.58
C LEU A 307 -6.75 28.43 -12.19
N PRO A 308 -5.76 28.98 -11.48
CA PRO A 308 -4.39 29.15 -11.99
C PRO A 308 -3.75 27.86 -12.53
N PRO A 309 -3.95 26.66 -11.93
CA PRO A 309 -3.44 25.42 -12.49
C PRO A 309 -3.91 25.10 -13.91
N ARG A 310 -5.06 25.65 -14.35
CA ARG A 310 -5.51 25.52 -15.74
C ARG A 310 -4.70 26.36 -16.71
N PHE A 311 -3.87 27.29 -16.23
CA PHE A 311 -3.00 28.14 -17.04
C PHE A 311 -1.51 27.86 -16.80
N ASP A 312 -1.11 27.45 -15.60
CA ASP A 312 0.22 26.93 -15.29
C ASP A 312 0.13 25.58 -14.54
N GLU A 313 0.52 24.49 -15.20
CA GLU A 313 0.51 23.14 -14.61
C GLU A 313 1.70 22.89 -13.67
N ARG A 314 2.72 23.77 -13.69
CA ARG A 314 3.97 23.62 -12.95
C ARG A 314 3.98 24.32 -11.60
N ILE A 315 2.88 24.91 -11.15
CA ILE A 315 2.81 25.59 -9.86
C ILE A 315 3.21 24.60 -8.75
N ILE A 316 4.36 24.86 -8.11
CA ILE A 316 4.93 23.99 -7.07
C ILE A 316 4.43 24.42 -5.69
N LEU A 317 4.38 25.74 -5.46
CA LEU A 317 3.99 26.30 -4.18
C LEU A 317 2.47 26.14 -3.96
N PRO A 318 2.04 25.87 -2.71
CA PRO A 318 0.64 25.71 -2.40
C PRO A 318 -0.13 27.01 -2.67
N LEU A 319 -1.28 26.89 -3.32
CA LEU A 319 -2.20 27.99 -3.53
C LEU A 319 -3.32 27.94 -2.47
N PRO A 320 -3.37 28.91 -1.53
CA PRO A 320 -4.40 28.92 -0.50
C PRO A 320 -5.79 29.10 -1.10
N PHE A 321 -6.82 28.69 -0.36
CA PHE A 321 -8.25 28.78 -0.70
C PHE A 321 -8.74 27.90 -1.87
N MET A 322 -7.83 27.27 -2.63
CA MET A 322 -8.24 26.43 -3.76
C MET A 322 -9.08 25.23 -3.34
N ALA A 323 -8.66 24.51 -2.28
CA ALA A 323 -9.42 23.37 -1.77
C ALA A 323 -10.83 23.80 -1.32
N GLN A 324 -10.92 24.89 -0.57
CA GLN A 324 -12.19 25.44 -0.09
C GLN A 324 -13.13 25.83 -1.25
N LEU A 325 -12.60 26.45 -2.31
CA LEU A 325 -13.39 26.79 -3.50
C LEU A 325 -13.93 25.54 -4.22
N ILE A 326 -13.12 24.47 -4.31
CA ILE A 326 -13.54 23.20 -4.94
C ILE A 326 -14.64 22.53 -4.12
N VAL A 327 -14.51 22.53 -2.78
CA VAL A 327 -15.47 21.97 -1.84
C VAL A 327 -16.78 22.75 -1.89
N ALA A 328 -16.71 24.08 -1.89
CA ALA A 328 -17.90 24.92 -1.93
C ALA A 328 -18.61 24.80 -3.30
N ALA A 329 -17.86 24.77 -4.41
CA ALA A 329 -18.39 24.50 -5.75
C ALA A 329 -18.99 23.08 -5.92
N TYR A 330 -18.59 22.11 -5.10
CA TYR A 330 -19.16 20.75 -5.14
C TYR A 330 -20.64 20.74 -4.77
N ARG A 331 -21.06 21.64 -3.87
CA ARG A 331 -22.47 21.77 -3.45
C ARG A 331 -23.36 22.25 -4.60
N ASP A 332 -22.83 23.11 -5.47
CA ASP A 332 -23.54 23.65 -6.64
C ASP A 332 -23.48 22.69 -7.84
N ASN A 333 -22.31 22.14 -8.15
CA ASN A 333 -22.10 21.26 -9.30
C ASN A 333 -21.04 20.17 -9.02
N PRO A 334 -21.48 18.99 -8.53
CA PRO A 334 -20.58 17.89 -8.20
C PRO A 334 -19.72 17.42 -9.38
N ALA A 335 -20.28 17.40 -10.60
CA ALA A 335 -19.57 16.92 -11.78
C ALA A 335 -18.39 17.84 -12.15
N ALA A 336 -18.57 19.16 -12.06
CA ALA A 336 -17.52 20.12 -12.35
C ALA A 336 -16.36 20.06 -11.34
N SER A 337 -16.67 19.90 -10.05
CA SER A 337 -15.66 19.72 -9.00
C SER A 337 -14.90 18.40 -9.16
N ARG A 338 -15.58 17.28 -9.45
CA ARG A 338 -14.93 15.98 -9.71
C ARG A 338 -13.96 16.06 -10.90
N GLN A 339 -14.39 16.62 -12.03
CA GLN A 339 -13.51 16.83 -13.19
C GLN A 339 -12.30 17.70 -12.86
N THR A 340 -12.47 18.71 -12.00
CA THR A 340 -11.37 19.59 -11.58
C THR A 340 -10.39 18.84 -10.67
N ILE A 341 -10.87 18.02 -9.73
CA ILE A 341 -10.05 17.15 -8.89
C ILE A 341 -9.25 16.16 -9.74
N ASP A 342 -9.91 15.48 -10.69
CA ASP A 342 -9.25 14.55 -11.61
C ASP A 342 -8.16 15.23 -12.43
N TYR A 343 -8.41 16.45 -12.90
CA TYR A 343 -7.44 17.26 -13.60
C TYR A 343 -6.22 17.58 -12.71
N LEU A 344 -6.44 17.99 -11.46
CA LEU A 344 -5.36 18.31 -10.53
C LEU A 344 -4.48 17.09 -10.23
N ILE A 345 -5.09 15.91 -10.06
CA ILE A 345 -4.37 14.65 -9.76
C ILE A 345 -3.46 14.24 -10.93
N HIS A 346 -3.97 14.29 -12.16
CA HIS A 346 -3.30 13.69 -13.33
C HIS A 346 -2.48 14.67 -14.17
N SER A 347 -2.78 15.97 -14.11
CA SER A 347 -2.27 16.96 -15.07
C SER A 347 -1.50 18.11 -14.41
N THR A 348 -1.31 18.11 -13.09
CA THR A 348 -0.65 19.19 -12.35
C THR A 348 0.17 18.64 -11.17
N ASN A 349 0.96 19.50 -10.52
CA ASN A 349 1.67 19.19 -9.28
C ASN A 349 0.84 19.44 -8.00
N GLN A 350 -0.46 19.69 -8.10
CA GLN A 350 -1.33 20.10 -6.98
C GLN A 350 -2.14 18.93 -6.39
N GLN A 351 -1.52 17.75 -6.30
CA GLN A 351 -2.16 16.53 -5.79
C GLN A 351 -2.60 16.67 -4.33
N ASN A 352 -1.83 17.39 -3.50
CA ASN A 352 -2.15 17.63 -2.09
C ASN A 352 -3.44 18.46 -1.95
N VAL A 353 -3.65 19.47 -2.79
CA VAL A 353 -4.86 20.29 -2.78
C VAL A 353 -6.09 19.45 -3.18
N ALA A 354 -5.94 18.58 -4.18
CA ALA A 354 -6.98 17.64 -4.57
C ALA A 354 -7.33 16.68 -3.42
N ALA A 355 -6.33 16.16 -2.71
CA ALA A 355 -6.53 15.27 -1.55
C ALA A 355 -7.26 15.95 -0.39
N ILE A 356 -6.90 17.21 -0.08
CA ILE A 356 -7.61 18.01 0.94
C ILE A 356 -9.06 18.23 0.52
N ALA A 357 -9.31 18.66 -0.72
CA ALA A 357 -10.67 18.89 -1.22
C ALA A 357 -11.53 17.61 -1.20
N MET A 358 -10.99 16.46 -1.63
CA MET A 358 -11.69 15.17 -1.55
C MET A 358 -12.05 14.80 -0.10
N THR A 359 -11.12 15.01 0.83
CA THR A 359 -11.33 14.73 2.25
C THR A 359 -12.42 15.63 2.83
N GLU A 360 -12.37 16.93 2.56
CA GLU A 360 -13.37 17.89 3.04
C GLU A 360 -14.76 17.60 2.45
N ILE A 361 -14.86 17.29 1.15
CA ILE A 361 -16.13 16.86 0.51
C ILE A 361 -16.67 15.58 1.17
N ALA A 362 -15.81 14.60 1.42
CA ALA A 362 -16.22 13.36 2.06
C ALA A 362 -16.72 13.60 3.50
N VAL A 363 -15.98 14.37 4.30
CA VAL A 363 -16.36 14.72 5.68
C VAL A 363 -17.68 15.49 5.71
N ASP A 364 -17.84 16.48 4.82
CA ASP A 364 -19.09 17.22 4.64
C ASP A 364 -20.24 16.25 4.33
N SER A 365 -20.06 15.36 3.36
CA SER A 365 -21.10 14.39 2.95
C SER A 365 -21.46 13.42 4.08
N LEU A 366 -20.48 12.89 4.81
CA LEU A 366 -20.69 12.00 5.97
C LEU A 366 -21.45 12.69 7.12
N SER A 367 -21.21 13.99 7.32
CA SER A 367 -21.88 14.77 8.37
C SER A 367 -23.37 15.03 8.08
N HIS A 368 -23.75 15.03 6.79
CA HIS A 368 -25.12 15.23 6.33
C HIS A 368 -25.97 13.94 6.29
N CYS A 369 -25.44 12.77 6.69
CA CYS A 369 -26.26 11.57 6.84
C CYS A 369 -27.21 11.70 8.04
N HIS A 370 -28.53 11.63 7.82
CA HIS A 370 -29.55 11.74 8.89
C HIS A 370 -30.31 10.44 9.14
N THR A 371 -30.37 9.55 8.17
CA THR A 371 -31.11 8.29 8.22
C THR A 371 -30.20 7.10 7.90
N MET A 372 -30.69 5.88 8.19
CA MET A 372 -30.00 4.64 7.78
C MET A 372 -29.89 4.55 6.25
N GLY A 373 -30.91 5.02 5.51
CA GLY A 373 -30.88 5.08 4.04
C GLY A 373 -29.76 5.98 3.50
N ASP A 374 -29.49 7.12 4.16
CA ASP A 374 -28.37 7.99 3.78
C ASP A 374 -27.02 7.31 3.99
N ILE A 375 -26.88 6.57 5.11
CA ILE A 375 -25.67 5.78 5.39
C ILE A 375 -25.49 4.69 4.34
N LEU A 376 -26.57 4.08 3.83
CA LEU A 376 -26.49 3.09 2.76
C LEU A 376 -26.07 3.70 1.42
N ALA A 377 -26.58 4.89 1.10
CA ALA A 377 -26.31 5.56 -0.18
C ALA A 377 -24.92 6.22 -0.24
N ILE A 378 -24.33 6.58 0.91
CA ILE A 378 -23.08 7.35 0.96
C ILE A 378 -21.90 6.64 0.29
N SER A 379 -21.85 5.31 0.36
CA SER A 379 -20.79 4.53 -0.29
C SER A 379 -20.85 4.64 -1.82
N ASP A 380 -22.04 4.74 -2.40
CA ASP A 380 -22.19 4.93 -3.86
C ASP A 380 -21.94 6.38 -4.25
N GLN A 381 -22.38 7.34 -3.43
CA GLN A 381 -22.17 8.77 -3.66
C GLN A 381 -20.67 9.14 -3.66
N LEU A 382 -19.88 8.50 -2.79
CA LEU A 382 -18.45 8.71 -2.64
C LEU A 382 -17.58 7.65 -3.36
N ALA A 383 -18.16 6.77 -4.17
CA ALA A 383 -17.43 5.72 -4.90
C ALA A 383 -16.36 6.26 -5.87
N TRP A 384 -16.46 7.53 -6.27
CA TRP A 384 -15.48 8.20 -7.13
C TRP A 384 -14.17 8.55 -6.41
N ILE A 385 -14.14 8.52 -5.07
CA ILE A 385 -12.93 8.76 -4.30
C ILE A 385 -12.06 7.49 -4.34
N PRO A 386 -10.85 7.54 -4.90
CA PRO A 386 -10.02 6.35 -5.12
C PRO A 386 -9.59 5.69 -3.80
N SER A 387 -9.61 4.36 -3.81
CA SER A 387 -9.10 3.49 -2.74
C SER A 387 -7.95 2.65 -3.32
N PRO A 388 -6.67 2.74 -2.90
CA PRO A 388 -6.03 3.61 -1.91
C PRO A 388 -5.56 4.97 -2.48
N PRO A 389 -5.13 5.93 -1.63
CA PRO A 389 -4.38 7.08 -2.13
C PRO A 389 -3.19 6.63 -2.97
N PRO A 390 -2.80 7.38 -4.01
CA PRO A 390 -1.53 7.13 -4.68
C PRO A 390 -0.44 7.13 -3.60
N LEU A 391 0.29 6.01 -3.50
CA LEU A 391 1.39 5.73 -2.56
C LEU A 391 2.58 6.72 -2.66
N THR A 392 2.39 7.87 -3.30
CA THR A 392 3.39 8.92 -3.52
C THR A 392 3.38 10.02 -2.47
N VAL A 393 2.47 9.98 -1.49
CA VAL A 393 2.55 10.91 -0.34
C VAL A 393 3.47 10.29 0.70
N SER A 394 4.73 10.72 0.62
CA SER A 394 5.81 10.39 1.54
C SER A 394 5.38 10.41 3.00
N MET A 395 5.93 9.47 3.77
CA MET A 395 5.86 9.28 5.21
C MET A 395 6.19 10.53 6.05
N ILE A 396 5.31 11.52 6.02
CA ILE A 396 5.20 12.57 7.03
C ILE A 396 3.72 12.63 7.39
N LEU A 397 3.45 12.58 8.69
CA LEU A 397 2.13 12.68 9.30
C LEU A 397 1.46 14.01 8.96
N GLU A 398 0.92 14.16 7.76
CA GLU A 398 -0.01 15.24 7.44
C GLU A 398 -1.41 14.90 7.97
N PRO A 399 -2.14 15.86 8.59
CA PRO A 399 -3.50 15.65 9.10
C PRO A 399 -4.51 15.14 8.05
N SER A 400 -4.25 15.40 6.76
CA SER A 400 -5.05 14.98 5.61
C SER A 400 -5.04 13.44 5.43
N THR A 401 -3.90 12.79 5.62
CA THR A 401 -3.75 11.33 5.47
C THR A 401 -4.54 10.57 6.52
N VAL A 402 -4.51 11.03 7.78
CA VAL A 402 -5.29 10.43 8.88
C VAL A 402 -6.79 10.59 8.64
N SER A 403 -7.21 11.78 8.19
CA SER A 403 -8.62 12.05 7.87
C SER A 403 -9.15 11.14 6.76
N MET A 404 -8.33 10.85 5.74
CA MET A 404 -8.73 9.97 4.64
C MET A 404 -8.83 8.49 5.08
N ILE A 405 -7.99 8.05 6.03
CA ILE A 405 -8.14 6.73 6.67
C ILE A 405 -9.48 6.66 7.43
N LEU A 406 -9.86 7.72 8.15
CA LEU A 406 -11.12 7.78 8.88
C LEU A 406 -12.34 7.81 7.93
N VAL A 407 -12.27 8.57 6.83
CA VAL A 407 -13.30 8.55 5.77
C VAL A 407 -13.49 7.13 5.23
N ARG A 408 -12.39 6.44 4.89
CA ARG A 408 -12.45 5.06 4.42
C ARG A 408 -13.12 4.14 5.45
N PHE A 409 -12.74 4.24 6.71
CA PHE A 409 -13.35 3.44 7.76
C PHE A 409 -14.87 3.68 7.82
N MET A 410 -15.34 4.93 7.70
CA MET A 410 -16.78 5.23 7.63
C MET A 410 -17.46 4.59 6.40
N LEU A 411 -16.79 4.54 5.24
CA LEU A 411 -17.32 3.88 4.05
C LEU A 411 -17.40 2.35 4.22
N GLU A 412 -16.42 1.72 4.88
CA GLU A 412 -16.46 0.29 5.23
C GLU A 412 -17.61 -0.03 6.20
N ILE A 413 -17.92 0.88 7.13
CA ILE A 413 -19.10 0.79 8.00
C ILE A 413 -20.38 0.86 7.17
N SER A 414 -20.49 1.82 6.25
CA SER A 414 -21.64 1.93 5.32
C SER A 414 -21.87 0.62 4.53
N GLN A 415 -20.80 0.02 3.99
CA GLN A 415 -20.89 -1.28 3.31
C GLN A 415 -21.35 -2.42 4.24
N SER A 416 -20.89 -2.42 5.49
CA SER A 416 -21.35 -3.41 6.49
C SER A 416 -22.83 -3.23 6.83
N VAL A 417 -23.30 -1.98 6.90
CA VAL A 417 -24.73 -1.66 7.10
C VAL A 417 -25.56 -2.10 5.87
N ARG A 418 -25.01 -2.01 4.65
CA ARG A 418 -25.65 -2.54 3.43
C ARG A 418 -25.82 -4.05 3.46
N ALA A 419 -24.82 -4.78 3.96
CA ALA A 419 -24.94 -6.22 4.15
C ALA A 419 -26.07 -6.59 5.13
N SER A 420 -26.28 -5.76 6.16
CA SER A 420 -27.44 -5.89 7.04
C SER A 420 -28.74 -5.66 6.30
N ASP A 421 -28.90 -4.56 5.56
CA ASP A 421 -30.17 -4.21 4.87
C ASP A 421 -30.62 -5.28 3.87
N ASN A 422 -29.67 -5.90 3.16
CA ASN A 422 -29.93 -6.98 2.20
C ASN A 422 -30.28 -8.34 2.85
N ALA A 423 -30.21 -8.47 4.18
CA ALA A 423 -30.54 -9.73 4.84
C ALA A 423 -32.03 -10.04 4.78
N THR A 424 -32.38 -11.31 4.59
CA THR A 424 -33.74 -11.78 4.35
C THR A 424 -34.67 -11.69 5.57
N SER A 425 -34.12 -11.65 6.79
CA SER A 425 -34.90 -11.65 8.01
C SER A 425 -34.54 -10.55 8.99
N SER A 426 -35.54 -10.04 9.71
CA SER A 426 -35.38 -8.97 10.70
C SER A 426 -34.39 -9.35 11.80
N TYR A 427 -34.34 -10.63 12.22
CA TYR A 427 -33.33 -11.09 13.17
C TYR A 427 -31.91 -11.01 12.61
N ARG A 428 -31.71 -11.42 11.35
CA ARG A 428 -30.40 -11.38 10.70
C ARG A 428 -29.95 -9.95 10.40
N GLN A 429 -30.88 -9.07 10.05
CA GLN A 429 -30.63 -7.62 9.95
C GLN A 429 -30.16 -7.07 11.31
N TYR A 430 -30.87 -7.39 12.39
CA TYR A 430 -30.48 -6.99 13.75
C TYR A 430 -29.07 -7.48 14.15
N GLU A 431 -28.74 -8.76 13.88
CA GLU A 431 -27.44 -9.36 14.20
C GLU A 431 -26.30 -8.70 13.40
N LEU A 432 -26.50 -8.49 12.10
CA LEU A 432 -25.47 -7.92 11.21
C LEU A 432 -25.17 -6.45 11.55
N LEU A 433 -26.10 -5.69 12.12
CA LEU A 433 -25.84 -4.33 12.62
C LEU A 433 -24.94 -4.29 13.87
N GLN A 434 -24.77 -5.40 14.60
CA GLN A 434 -23.95 -5.39 15.82
C GLN A 434 -22.46 -5.12 15.52
N SER A 435 -21.95 -5.67 14.42
CA SER A 435 -20.56 -5.47 13.98
C SER A 435 -20.21 -4.00 13.68
N PRO A 436 -20.94 -3.28 12.79
CA PRO A 436 -20.66 -1.87 12.52
C PRO A 436 -20.84 -0.98 13.76
N ILE A 437 -21.83 -1.25 14.62
CA ILE A 437 -22.00 -0.51 15.88
C ILE A 437 -20.78 -0.68 16.78
N THR A 438 -20.33 -1.92 17.01
CA THR A 438 -19.16 -2.20 17.86
C THR A 438 -17.89 -1.53 17.33
N ARG A 439 -17.68 -1.57 16.00
CA ARG A 439 -16.54 -0.92 15.34
C ARG A 439 -16.58 0.60 15.48
N LEU A 440 -17.76 1.21 15.36
CA LEU A 440 -17.93 2.65 15.59
C LEU A 440 -17.68 3.03 17.07
N GLU A 441 -18.09 2.20 18.02
CA GLU A 441 -17.81 2.41 19.45
C GLU A 441 -16.30 2.32 19.75
N GLN A 442 -15.61 1.34 19.17
CA GLN A 442 -14.15 1.24 19.25
C GLN A 442 -13.49 2.48 18.66
N LEU A 443 -13.94 2.93 17.48
CA LEU A 443 -13.41 4.15 16.87
C LEU A 443 -13.63 5.37 17.77
N ARG A 444 -14.83 5.55 18.32
CA ARG A 444 -15.14 6.63 19.27
C ARG A 444 -14.15 6.62 20.44
N ASN A 445 -13.86 5.45 21.00
CA ASN A 445 -12.92 5.32 22.11
C ASN A 445 -11.50 5.66 21.67
N THR A 446 -11.05 5.23 20.48
CA THR A 446 -9.71 5.58 19.96
C THR A 446 -9.57 7.08 19.66
N LEU A 447 -10.62 7.74 19.15
CA LEU A 447 -10.62 9.17 18.88
C LEU A 447 -10.53 9.98 20.18
N ALA A 448 -11.12 9.50 21.28
CA ALA A 448 -11.04 10.14 22.59
C ALA A 448 -9.61 10.22 23.15
N TYR A 449 -8.73 9.27 22.79
CA TYR A 449 -7.32 9.26 23.18
C TYR A 449 -6.38 9.89 22.13
N SER A 450 -6.92 10.38 21.02
CA SER A 450 -6.10 10.97 19.96
C SER A 450 -5.59 12.35 20.36
N GLN A 451 -4.32 12.64 20.05
CA GLN A 451 -3.68 13.92 20.37
C GLN A 451 -4.19 15.09 19.50
N ASN A 452 -4.91 14.80 18.40
CA ASN A 452 -5.39 15.79 17.44
C ASN A 452 -6.83 16.23 17.75
N VAL A 453 -6.98 17.29 18.54
CA VAL A 453 -8.27 17.82 19.01
C VAL A 453 -9.26 18.08 17.88
N GLN A 454 -8.82 18.69 16.77
CA GLN A 454 -9.70 19.03 15.64
C GLN A 454 -10.31 17.79 14.95
N LEU A 455 -9.49 16.74 14.76
CA LEU A 455 -9.96 15.48 14.16
C LEU A 455 -10.90 14.74 15.11
N ALA A 456 -10.57 14.72 16.42
CA ALA A 456 -11.41 14.14 17.45
C ALA A 456 -12.79 14.82 17.51
N THR A 457 -12.85 16.15 17.43
CA THR A 457 -14.12 16.89 17.44
C THR A 457 -14.94 16.70 16.17
N GLY A 458 -14.31 16.75 14.98
CA GLY A 458 -15.01 16.65 13.71
C GLY A 458 -15.58 15.25 13.46
N PHE A 459 -14.71 14.22 13.50
CA PHE A 459 -15.16 12.84 13.31
C PHE A 459 -15.93 12.31 14.52
N GLY A 460 -15.61 12.76 15.75
CA GLY A 460 -16.34 12.34 16.95
C GLY A 460 -17.83 12.63 16.86
N HIS A 461 -18.21 13.83 16.39
CA HIS A 461 -19.61 14.18 16.19
C HIS A 461 -20.28 13.30 15.11
N ILE A 462 -19.61 13.03 14.00
CA ILE A 462 -20.11 12.16 12.91
C ILE A 462 -20.33 10.74 13.43
N VAL A 463 -19.34 10.16 14.12
CA VAL A 463 -19.39 8.82 14.70
C VAL A 463 -20.53 8.71 15.70
N GLN A 464 -20.69 9.70 16.58
CA GLN A 464 -21.79 9.72 17.56
C GLN A 464 -23.17 9.79 16.88
N LYS A 465 -23.31 10.60 15.83
CA LYS A 465 -24.54 10.70 15.04
C LYS A 465 -24.89 9.36 14.38
N TRP A 466 -23.91 8.72 13.72
CA TRP A 466 -24.10 7.43 13.06
C TRP A 466 -24.42 6.31 14.07
N LEU A 467 -23.73 6.27 15.22
CA LEU A 467 -24.04 5.34 16.30
C LEU A 467 -25.49 5.47 16.74
N LYS A 468 -25.99 6.70 16.95
CA LYS A 468 -27.38 6.93 17.35
C LYS A 468 -28.38 6.42 16.30
N ILE A 469 -28.11 6.68 15.01
CA ILE A 469 -28.95 6.21 13.90
C ILE A 469 -29.00 4.67 13.89
N LEU A 470 -27.83 4.02 13.90
CA LEU A 470 -27.72 2.56 13.81
C LEU A 470 -28.27 1.85 15.06
N GLN A 471 -28.04 2.38 16.26
CA GLN A 471 -28.61 1.84 17.49
C GLN A 471 -30.15 1.93 17.51
N THR A 472 -30.72 3.03 17.00
CA THR A 472 -32.19 3.20 16.88
C THR A 472 -32.77 2.20 15.88
N ALA A 473 -32.10 2.04 14.73
CA ALA A 473 -32.49 1.04 13.72
C ALA A 473 -32.40 -0.39 14.28
N GLN A 474 -31.32 -0.70 15.00
CA GLN A 474 -31.12 -2.00 15.64
C GLN A 474 -32.22 -2.31 16.67
N GLN A 475 -32.62 -1.34 17.50
CA GLN A 475 -33.72 -1.51 18.46
C GLN A 475 -35.05 -1.79 17.75
N THR A 476 -35.34 -1.07 16.67
CA THR A 476 -36.56 -1.27 15.87
C THR A 476 -36.59 -2.67 15.25
N LEU A 477 -35.46 -3.12 14.69
CA LEU A 477 -35.32 -4.46 14.11
C LEU A 477 -35.44 -5.56 15.17
N ALA A 478 -34.90 -5.34 16.37
CA ALA A 478 -35.04 -6.27 17.49
C ALA A 478 -36.51 -6.45 17.90
N GLU A 479 -37.29 -5.37 17.93
CA GLU A 479 -38.73 -5.44 18.19
C GLU A 479 -39.50 -6.14 17.07
N GLN A 480 -39.16 -5.88 15.81
CA GLN A 480 -39.77 -6.56 14.66
C GLN A 480 -39.45 -8.06 14.66
N ALA A 481 -38.21 -8.44 14.95
CA ALA A 481 -37.80 -9.84 15.06
C ALA A 481 -38.56 -10.57 16.19
N LYS A 482 -38.82 -9.89 17.32
CA LYS A 482 -39.67 -10.45 18.39
C LYS A 482 -41.11 -10.68 17.94
N ARG A 483 -41.65 -9.82 17.06
CA ARG A 483 -43.01 -9.94 16.53
C ARG A 483 -43.15 -10.98 15.42
N SER A 484 -42.11 -11.19 14.62
CA SER A 484 -42.15 -12.14 13.49
C SER A 484 -42.14 -13.60 13.93
N ALA A 485 -41.90 -13.89 15.21
CA ALA A 485 -41.87 -15.25 15.76
C ALA A 485 -40.82 -16.16 15.10
N GLU A 486 -39.85 -15.56 14.39
CA GLU A 486 -38.80 -16.28 13.67
C GLU A 486 -37.77 -16.86 14.65
N ILE A 487 -37.37 -18.11 14.42
CA ILE A 487 -36.36 -18.77 15.23
C ILE A 487 -34.99 -18.30 14.76
N PRO A 488 -34.16 -17.73 15.66
CA PRO A 488 -32.84 -17.27 15.28
C PRO A 488 -31.93 -18.43 14.91
N GLN A 489 -31.20 -18.31 13.80
CA GLN A 489 -30.20 -19.30 13.40
C GLN A 489 -28.93 -19.11 14.23
N VAL A 490 -28.80 -19.92 15.29
CA VAL A 490 -27.74 -19.79 16.31
C VAL A 490 -26.69 -20.89 16.22
N TYR A 491 -26.95 -21.95 15.48
CA TYR A 491 -26.05 -23.09 15.30
C TYR A 491 -25.06 -22.81 14.17
N ILE A 492 -23.79 -23.13 14.41
CA ILE A 492 -22.68 -22.85 13.50
C ILE A 492 -22.04 -24.17 13.10
N ALA A 493 -22.53 -24.77 12.02
CA ALA A 493 -21.95 -25.98 11.46
C ALA A 493 -20.72 -25.65 10.59
N GLY A 494 -19.60 -26.32 10.86
CA GLY A 494 -18.43 -26.38 9.97
C GLY A 494 -17.29 -25.44 10.34
N ALA A 495 -17.57 -24.15 10.56
CA ALA A 495 -16.54 -23.18 10.95
C ALA A 495 -16.05 -23.44 12.39
N SER A 496 -14.75 -23.22 12.63
CA SER A 496 -14.23 -23.24 14.01
C SER A 496 -14.74 -22.04 14.79
N LEU A 497 -15.18 -22.26 16.02
CA LEU A 497 -15.83 -21.24 16.84
C LEU A 497 -14.76 -20.27 17.37
N ASN A 498 -14.90 -18.99 17.04
CA ASN A 498 -14.11 -17.92 17.65
C ASN A 498 -14.81 -17.37 18.89
N PRO A 499 -14.10 -17.06 19.97
CA PRO A 499 -14.71 -16.46 21.16
C PRO A 499 -15.38 -15.10 20.91
N ASP A 500 -14.86 -14.32 19.97
CA ASP A 500 -15.40 -13.00 19.61
C ASP A 500 -16.78 -13.09 18.94
N ASP A 501 -16.95 -14.08 18.05
CA ASP A 501 -18.17 -14.25 17.23
C ASP A 501 -19.17 -15.20 17.88
N ALA A 502 -18.68 -16.33 18.41
CA ALA A 502 -19.52 -17.42 18.90
C ALA A 502 -19.88 -17.30 20.39
N LYS A 503 -19.23 -16.40 21.16
CA LYS A 503 -19.56 -16.07 22.56
C LYS A 503 -19.84 -17.30 23.44
N THR A 504 -21.11 -17.60 23.73
CA THR A 504 -21.54 -18.69 24.61
C THR A 504 -21.87 -20.00 23.89
N ARG A 505 -21.76 -20.04 22.55
CA ARG A 505 -22.10 -21.21 21.71
C ARG A 505 -21.11 -22.36 21.87
N PHE A 506 -19.90 -22.12 22.41
CA PHE A 506 -18.96 -23.18 22.77
C PHE A 506 -19.35 -23.81 24.11
N LYS A 507 -19.72 -25.10 24.10
CA LYS A 507 -20.19 -25.85 25.27
C LYS A 507 -19.27 -27.03 25.61
N GLY A 508 -19.23 -27.37 26.89
CA GLY A 508 -18.48 -28.51 27.41
C GLY A 508 -16.96 -28.35 27.43
N ARG A 509 -16.24 -29.48 27.47
CA ARG A 509 -14.77 -29.60 27.38
C ARG A 509 -14.00 -29.02 28.57
N LEU A 510 -14.68 -28.79 29.69
CA LEU A 510 -14.05 -28.27 30.92
C LEU A 510 -13.04 -29.26 31.52
N ASP A 511 -13.27 -30.56 31.31
CA ASP A 511 -12.35 -31.63 31.65
C ASP A 511 -11.00 -31.46 30.97
N ILE A 512 -10.99 -31.27 29.64
CA ILE A 512 -9.77 -31.08 28.85
C ILE A 512 -9.03 -29.81 29.27
N PHE A 513 -9.74 -28.69 29.48
CA PHE A 513 -9.09 -27.45 29.92
C PHE A 513 -8.43 -27.57 31.29
N ARG A 514 -9.12 -28.22 32.25
CA ARG A 514 -8.56 -28.49 33.57
C ARG A 514 -7.36 -29.43 33.51
N GLU A 515 -7.40 -30.43 32.64
CA GLU A 515 -6.29 -31.35 32.44
C GLU A 515 -5.07 -30.65 31.82
N ILE A 516 -5.28 -29.83 30.78
CA ILE A 516 -4.22 -28.98 30.20
C ILE A 516 -3.59 -28.09 31.26
N GLU A 517 -4.41 -27.42 32.07
CA GLU A 517 -3.93 -26.53 33.13
C GLU A 517 -3.13 -27.31 34.19
N THR A 518 -3.66 -28.44 34.65
CA THR A 518 -2.99 -29.31 35.64
C THR A 518 -1.63 -29.80 35.13
N LEU A 519 -1.57 -30.28 33.88
CA LEU A 519 -0.34 -30.76 33.27
C LEU A 519 0.65 -29.61 33.03
N ALA A 520 0.15 -28.44 32.60
CA ALA A 520 0.97 -27.26 32.35
C ALA A 520 1.62 -26.71 33.63
N PHE A 521 0.98 -26.85 34.80
CA PHE A 521 1.51 -26.41 36.10
C PHE A 521 2.31 -27.48 36.87
N SER A 522 2.39 -28.70 36.35
CA SER A 522 3.19 -29.77 36.96
C SER A 522 4.68 -29.38 37.12
N ALA A 523 5.39 -30.10 38.00
CA ALA A 523 6.81 -29.85 38.28
C ALA A 523 7.71 -30.05 37.05
N GLN A 524 7.31 -30.98 36.17
CA GLN A 524 7.92 -31.24 34.87
C GLN A 524 6.81 -31.32 33.82
N PRO A 525 6.45 -30.18 33.19
CA PRO A 525 5.40 -30.15 32.19
C PRO A 525 5.72 -31.10 31.02
N PRO A 526 4.84 -32.06 30.71
CA PRO A 526 5.01 -32.91 29.54
C PRO A 526 4.66 -32.15 28.26
N ILE A 527 5.02 -32.72 27.11
CA ILE A 527 4.48 -32.30 25.83
C ILE A 527 3.02 -32.72 25.80
N LEU A 528 2.11 -31.85 25.36
CA LEU A 528 0.70 -32.19 25.21
C LEU A 528 0.41 -32.50 23.75
N LEU A 529 -0.28 -33.61 23.48
CA LEU A 529 -0.81 -33.94 22.15
C LEU A 529 -2.32 -33.97 22.21
N LEU A 530 -2.96 -32.91 21.73
CA LEU A 530 -4.40 -32.84 21.57
C LEU A 530 -4.80 -33.50 20.25
N HIS A 531 -5.34 -34.71 20.32
CA HIS A 531 -5.74 -35.47 19.13
C HIS A 531 -7.23 -35.80 19.15
N GLY A 532 -7.81 -36.02 17.99
CA GLY A 532 -9.23 -36.37 17.87
C GLY A 532 -9.71 -36.34 16.43
N GLY A 533 -10.90 -36.89 16.21
CA GLY A 533 -11.52 -36.92 14.88
C GLY A 533 -11.66 -35.54 14.24
N ARG A 534 -11.85 -35.50 12.92
CA ARG A 534 -12.17 -34.25 12.23
C ARG A 534 -13.52 -33.71 12.72
N ARG A 535 -13.64 -32.39 12.82
CA ARG A 535 -14.87 -31.69 13.28
C ARG A 535 -15.32 -32.01 14.72
N THR A 536 -14.45 -32.58 15.57
CA THR A 536 -14.74 -32.74 17.02
C THR A 536 -14.55 -31.47 17.86
N GLY A 537 -14.10 -30.37 17.23
CA GLY A 537 -13.97 -29.06 17.88
C GLY A 537 -12.61 -28.76 18.49
N LYS A 538 -11.53 -29.44 18.06
CA LYS A 538 -10.14 -29.22 18.53
C LYS A 538 -9.70 -27.75 18.42
N THR A 539 -9.70 -27.19 17.22
CA THR A 539 -9.34 -25.79 16.96
C THR A 539 -10.24 -24.82 17.73
N SER A 540 -11.54 -25.11 17.83
CA SER A 540 -12.47 -24.32 18.66
C SER A 540 -12.06 -24.35 20.13
N ALA A 541 -11.70 -25.51 20.69
CA ALA A 541 -11.26 -25.64 22.07
C ALA A 541 -9.96 -24.83 22.32
N LEU A 542 -9.00 -24.89 21.39
CA LEU A 542 -7.77 -24.09 21.49
C LEU A 542 -8.03 -22.59 21.46
N LYS A 543 -8.95 -22.12 20.63
CA LYS A 543 -9.34 -20.70 20.55
C LYS A 543 -9.98 -20.20 21.85
N TYR A 544 -10.77 -21.03 22.52
CA TYR A 544 -11.42 -20.71 23.80
C TYR A 544 -10.50 -20.88 25.01
N LEU A 545 -9.31 -21.45 24.84
CA LEU A 545 -8.40 -21.77 25.93
C LEU A 545 -8.08 -20.55 26.80
N SER A 546 -7.84 -19.37 26.21
CA SER A 546 -7.52 -18.13 26.94
C SER A 546 -8.64 -17.65 27.88
N GLN A 547 -9.90 -17.99 27.59
CA GLN A 547 -11.05 -17.65 28.43
C GLN A 547 -11.32 -18.71 29.51
N LYS A 548 -10.73 -19.90 29.38
CA LYS A 548 -11.02 -21.07 30.22
C LYS A 548 -9.89 -21.48 31.16
N VAL A 549 -8.67 -20.95 30.95
CA VAL A 549 -7.51 -21.15 31.83
C VAL A 549 -7.16 -19.88 32.62
N GLY A 550 -6.49 -20.05 33.77
CA GLY A 550 -6.08 -18.95 34.65
C GLY A 550 -5.12 -17.94 34.02
N SER A 551 -4.95 -16.78 34.66
CA SER A 551 -4.09 -15.67 34.19
C SER A 551 -2.60 -16.01 34.10
N GLU A 552 -2.17 -16.99 34.88
CA GLU A 552 -0.77 -17.45 34.96
C GLU A 552 -0.36 -18.28 33.73
N LEU A 553 -1.32 -18.87 33.02
CA LEU A 553 -1.10 -19.56 31.77
C LEU A 553 -1.46 -18.63 30.61
N ILE A 554 -0.52 -18.41 29.70
CA ILE A 554 -0.70 -17.62 28.47
C ILE A 554 -0.75 -18.59 27.28
N PRO A 555 -1.94 -18.91 26.76
CA PRO A 555 -2.08 -19.63 25.49
C PRO A 555 -1.58 -18.79 24.32
N LEU A 556 -0.73 -19.39 23.50
CA LEU A 556 -0.20 -18.85 22.26
C LEU A 556 -0.60 -19.79 21.12
N LEU A 557 -1.76 -19.53 20.52
CA LEU A 557 -2.27 -20.32 19.40
C LEU A 557 -1.60 -19.90 18.09
N ILE A 558 -0.97 -20.87 17.44
CA ILE A 558 -0.31 -20.73 16.14
C ILE A 558 -0.93 -21.74 15.19
N ASP A 559 -1.48 -21.24 14.10
CA ASP A 559 -2.00 -22.06 13.00
C ASP A 559 -0.86 -22.40 12.03
N LEU A 560 -0.48 -23.67 11.92
CA LEU A 560 0.64 -24.06 11.06
C LEU A 560 0.26 -24.26 9.58
N GLN A 561 -1.01 -24.09 9.20
CA GLN A 561 -1.39 -24.05 7.78
C GLN A 561 -0.67 -22.92 7.04
N GLY A 562 -0.57 -21.73 7.66
CA GLY A 562 0.16 -20.61 7.09
C GLY A 562 1.67 -20.87 7.01
N ALA A 563 2.21 -21.64 7.95
CA ALA A 563 3.63 -21.98 8.00
C ALA A 563 4.09 -22.86 6.82
N ALA A 564 3.20 -23.67 6.24
CA ALA A 564 3.50 -24.51 5.07
C ALA A 564 3.89 -23.69 3.82
N THR A 565 3.53 -22.40 3.77
CA THR A 565 3.97 -21.50 2.68
C THR A 565 5.45 -21.12 2.79
N ALA A 566 6.07 -21.29 3.96
CA ALA A 566 7.47 -20.98 4.16
C ALA A 566 8.36 -22.07 3.55
N THR A 567 9.03 -21.73 2.44
CA THR A 567 10.02 -22.61 1.79
C THR A 567 11.40 -22.57 2.45
N THR A 568 11.59 -21.72 3.46
CA THR A 568 12.88 -21.52 4.13
C THR A 568 12.75 -21.53 5.65
N LEU A 569 13.80 -21.97 6.34
CA LEU A 569 13.90 -21.94 7.81
C LEU A 569 13.75 -20.52 8.38
N LYS A 570 14.26 -19.51 7.66
CA LYS A 570 14.06 -18.09 8.00
C LYS A 570 12.58 -17.70 7.92
N GLY A 571 11.90 -18.08 6.84
CA GLY A 571 10.47 -17.82 6.66
C GLY A 571 9.64 -18.42 7.80
N LEU A 572 9.94 -19.67 8.18
CA LEU A 572 9.28 -20.34 9.30
C LEU A 572 9.54 -19.60 10.63
N ALA A 573 10.79 -19.20 10.90
CA ALA A 573 11.12 -18.49 12.13
C ALA A 573 10.45 -17.11 12.24
N ASN A 574 10.40 -16.35 11.13
CA ASN A 574 9.67 -15.10 11.05
C ASN A 574 8.17 -15.31 11.30
N TYR A 575 7.59 -16.34 10.67
CA TYR A 575 6.18 -16.68 10.85
C TYR A 575 5.87 -17.00 12.31
N LEU A 576 6.67 -17.87 12.95
CA LEU A 576 6.50 -18.21 14.37
C LEU A 576 6.60 -16.97 15.27
N ALA A 577 7.57 -16.08 15.04
CA ALA A 577 7.70 -14.86 15.82
C ALA A 577 6.47 -13.95 15.69
N GLU A 578 5.99 -13.73 14.46
CA GLU A 578 4.80 -12.90 14.21
C GLU A 578 3.54 -13.49 14.84
N GLU A 579 3.32 -14.80 14.68
CA GLU A 579 2.15 -15.47 15.23
C GLU A 579 2.19 -15.52 16.76
N ILE A 580 3.35 -15.71 17.39
CA ILE A 580 3.49 -15.61 18.86
C ILE A 580 3.09 -14.21 19.36
N ILE A 581 3.57 -13.16 18.70
CA ILE A 581 3.27 -11.77 19.08
C ILE A 581 1.78 -11.47 18.90
N LYS A 582 1.18 -11.87 17.76
CA LYS A 582 -0.26 -11.72 17.51
C LYS A 582 -1.09 -12.51 18.52
N ALA A 583 -0.69 -13.76 18.81
CA ALA A 583 -1.40 -14.62 19.75
C ALA A 583 -1.34 -14.08 21.18
N ALA A 584 -0.19 -13.56 21.64
CA ALA A 584 -0.06 -12.94 22.95
C ALA A 584 -0.93 -11.68 23.09
N LYS A 585 -0.98 -10.85 22.04
CA LYS A 585 -1.85 -9.69 21.98
C LYS A 585 -3.33 -10.09 22.01
N LYS A 586 -3.71 -11.12 21.25
CA LYS A 586 -5.09 -11.60 21.22
C LYS A 586 -5.52 -12.26 22.53
N SER A 587 -4.65 -13.07 23.14
CA SER A 587 -5.02 -13.88 24.31
C SER A 587 -5.11 -13.06 25.59
N ARG A 588 -4.18 -12.13 25.83
CA ARG A 588 -4.08 -11.37 27.09
C ARG A 588 -3.77 -9.88 26.90
N ASN A 589 -3.94 -9.33 25.69
CA ASN A 589 -3.51 -7.97 25.34
C ASN A 589 -2.06 -7.68 25.76
N PHE A 590 -1.19 -8.68 25.55
CA PHE A 590 0.20 -8.64 25.98
C PHE A 590 1.09 -8.28 24.79
N ASP A 591 1.58 -7.05 24.75
CA ASP A 591 2.46 -6.57 23.68
C ASP A 591 3.89 -7.11 23.88
N LEU A 592 4.30 -8.00 22.98
CA LEU A 592 5.62 -8.61 22.97
C LEU A 592 6.57 -7.87 22.00
N PRO A 593 7.86 -7.70 22.34
CA PRO A 593 8.83 -7.10 21.42
C PRO A 593 9.13 -8.06 20.27
N TYR A 594 9.36 -7.51 19.07
CA TYR A 594 9.81 -8.31 17.92
C TYR A 594 11.29 -8.74 18.08
N PRO A 595 11.69 -9.97 17.71
CA PRO A 595 13.09 -10.39 17.70
C PRO A 595 13.93 -9.55 16.73
N ASN A 596 15.25 -9.45 16.95
CA ASN A 596 16.11 -8.63 16.09
C ASN A 596 16.08 -9.15 14.62
N PRO A 597 15.56 -8.37 13.63
CA PRO A 597 15.37 -8.85 12.26
C PRO A 597 16.68 -9.24 11.54
N GLN A 598 17.79 -8.58 11.91
CA GLN A 598 19.09 -8.85 11.31
C GLN A 598 19.65 -10.19 11.80
N GLN A 599 19.57 -10.45 13.11
CA GLN A 599 20.02 -11.71 13.71
C GLN A 599 19.13 -12.89 13.29
N LEU A 600 17.81 -12.65 13.22
CA LEU A 600 16.83 -13.63 12.76
C LEU A 600 17.05 -14.05 11.30
N SER A 601 17.65 -13.16 10.49
CA SER A 601 18.02 -13.48 9.10
C SER A 601 19.28 -14.34 8.98
N GLN A 602 20.17 -14.32 9.97
CA GLN A 602 21.43 -15.06 9.96
C GLN A 602 21.26 -16.43 10.64
N GLU A 603 20.79 -16.43 11.89
CA GLU A 603 20.66 -17.60 12.75
C GLU A 603 19.24 -17.64 13.33
N PRO A 604 18.25 -18.14 12.59
CA PRO A 604 16.84 -17.92 12.91
C PRO A 604 16.41 -18.54 14.24
N PHE A 605 16.67 -19.84 14.42
CA PHE A 605 16.23 -20.57 15.61
C PHE A 605 17.04 -20.25 16.86
N LEU A 606 18.33 -19.91 16.72
CA LEU A 606 19.15 -19.44 17.85
C LEU A 606 18.67 -18.06 18.34
N THR A 607 18.31 -17.18 17.40
CA THR A 607 17.73 -15.87 17.71
C THR A 607 16.39 -16.03 18.42
N LEU A 608 15.53 -16.96 17.95
CA LEU A 608 14.28 -17.28 18.63
C LEU A 608 14.52 -17.79 20.06
N GLN A 609 15.49 -18.67 20.29
CA GLN A 609 15.81 -19.14 21.65
C GLN A 609 16.17 -17.99 22.60
N THR A 610 17.06 -17.10 22.15
CA THR A 610 17.47 -15.92 22.94
C THR A 610 16.31 -14.95 23.13
N TRP A 611 15.39 -14.88 22.17
CA TRP A 611 14.20 -14.06 22.26
C TRP A 611 13.21 -14.62 23.30
N LEU A 612 12.95 -15.93 23.31
CA LEU A 612 12.11 -16.58 24.33
C LEU A 612 12.64 -16.33 25.75
N GLU A 613 13.97 -16.34 25.96
CA GLU A 613 14.59 -15.95 27.26
C GLU A 613 14.25 -14.52 27.69
N LYS A 614 14.19 -13.60 26.74
CA LYS A 614 13.81 -12.21 27.05
C LYS A 614 12.34 -12.15 27.45
N LEU A 615 11.48 -12.92 26.79
CA LEU A 615 10.05 -12.96 27.12
C LEU A 615 9.78 -13.51 28.53
N GLU A 616 10.54 -14.53 28.95
CA GLU A 616 10.51 -15.07 30.31
C GLU A 616 10.77 -13.99 31.38
N ARG A 617 11.69 -13.05 31.10
CA ARG A 617 12.02 -11.93 32.01
C ARG A 617 10.96 -10.83 32.02
N ILE A 618 10.23 -10.64 30.92
CA ILE A 618 9.16 -9.63 30.81
C ILE A 618 7.92 -10.08 31.59
N ALA A 619 7.68 -11.40 31.68
CA ALA A 619 6.52 -11.98 32.36
C ALA A 619 6.94 -12.97 33.47
N PRO A 620 7.54 -12.49 34.58
CA PRO A 620 7.90 -13.36 35.69
C PRO A 620 6.66 -14.04 36.28
N GLY A 621 6.77 -15.33 36.63
CA GLY A 621 5.70 -16.12 37.21
C GLY A 621 4.70 -16.72 36.21
N LYS A 622 4.67 -16.22 34.97
CA LYS A 622 3.78 -16.75 33.93
C LYS A 622 4.40 -17.94 33.21
N ARG A 623 3.53 -18.82 32.71
CA ARG A 623 3.87 -19.93 31.81
C ARG A 623 3.24 -19.68 30.44
N PHE A 624 4.00 -19.89 29.38
CA PHE A 624 3.57 -19.78 27.99
C PHE A 624 3.23 -21.17 27.46
N LEU A 625 2.00 -21.34 26.97
CA LEU A 625 1.55 -22.57 26.32
C LEU A 625 1.51 -22.35 24.81
N LEU A 626 2.50 -22.89 24.10
CA LEU A 626 2.57 -22.82 22.65
C LEU A 626 1.66 -23.89 22.03
N CYS A 627 0.51 -23.48 21.52
CA CYS A 627 -0.46 -24.35 20.87
C CYS A 627 -0.21 -24.33 19.36
N LEU A 628 0.37 -25.40 18.85
CA LEU A 628 0.66 -25.61 17.44
C LEU A 628 -0.48 -26.41 16.82
N ASP A 629 -1.43 -25.72 16.17
CA ASP A 629 -2.56 -26.35 15.48
C ASP A 629 -2.14 -26.84 14.09
N GLU A 630 -2.66 -28.00 13.69
CA GLU A 630 -2.29 -28.73 12.48
C GLU A 630 -0.78 -28.96 12.33
N PHE A 631 -0.17 -29.50 13.40
CA PHE A 631 1.28 -29.71 13.45
C PHE A 631 1.82 -30.63 12.35
N GLU A 632 0.97 -31.45 11.74
CA GLU A 632 1.35 -32.32 10.61
C GLU A 632 1.91 -31.53 9.42
N ARG A 633 1.54 -30.25 9.27
CA ARG A 633 2.10 -29.34 8.27
C ARG A 633 3.61 -29.09 8.45
N LEU A 634 4.15 -29.29 9.66
CA LEU A 634 5.60 -29.21 9.88
C LEU A 634 6.37 -30.26 9.09
N SER A 635 5.80 -31.44 8.88
CA SER A 635 6.43 -32.49 8.06
C SER A 635 6.68 -32.01 6.62
N GLU A 636 5.78 -31.19 6.06
CA GLU A 636 5.93 -30.60 4.72
C GLU A 636 7.05 -29.58 4.67
N VAL A 637 7.18 -28.75 5.71
CA VAL A 637 8.27 -27.77 5.83
C VAL A 637 9.61 -28.49 6.01
N ILE A 638 9.65 -29.58 6.77
CA ILE A 638 10.86 -30.40 6.95
C ILE A 638 11.25 -31.06 5.62
N ALA A 639 10.28 -31.62 4.89
CA ALA A 639 10.52 -32.23 3.58
C ALA A 639 11.06 -31.19 2.58
N THR A 640 10.51 -29.98 2.58
CA THR A 640 10.91 -28.90 1.66
C THR A 640 12.29 -28.32 2.02
N THR A 641 12.56 -28.11 3.31
CA THR A 641 13.84 -27.54 3.78
C THR A 641 14.95 -28.58 3.95
N ASN A 642 14.60 -29.87 3.87
CA ASN A 642 15.45 -31.02 4.19
C ASN A 642 16.18 -30.88 5.55
N SER A 643 15.54 -30.25 6.52
CA SER A 643 16.16 -29.89 7.80
C SER A 643 15.22 -30.13 8.98
N ARG A 644 15.75 -30.81 10.00
CA ARG A 644 15.05 -31.10 11.26
C ARG A 644 15.30 -30.05 12.35
N ILE A 645 15.94 -28.93 12.00
CA ILE A 645 16.23 -27.82 12.93
C ILE A 645 14.98 -27.33 13.69
N PRO A 646 13.79 -27.18 13.08
CA PRO A 646 12.59 -26.76 13.82
C PRO A 646 12.21 -27.72 14.96
N LEU A 647 12.32 -29.04 14.74
CA LEU A 647 12.04 -30.04 15.78
C LEU A 647 13.09 -30.03 16.89
N ASN A 648 14.36 -29.87 16.52
CA ASN A 648 15.45 -29.68 17.49
C ASN A 648 15.22 -28.45 18.37
N PHE A 649 14.73 -27.35 17.77
CA PHE A 649 14.37 -26.14 18.50
C PHE A 649 13.26 -26.40 19.53
N PHE A 650 12.15 -27.02 19.12
CA PHE A 650 11.05 -27.34 20.04
C PHE A 650 11.51 -28.27 21.18
N ARG A 651 12.29 -29.30 20.86
CA ARG A 651 12.87 -30.20 21.86
C ARG A 651 13.77 -29.45 22.85
N HIS A 652 14.62 -28.55 22.36
CA HIS A 652 15.51 -27.77 23.22
C HIS A 652 14.71 -26.85 24.16
N VAL A 653 13.69 -26.16 23.65
CA VAL A 653 12.79 -25.31 24.44
C VAL A 653 12.16 -26.11 25.58
N LEU A 654 11.63 -27.30 25.29
CA LEU A 654 11.02 -28.18 26.29
C LEU A 654 11.99 -28.66 27.36
N GLN A 655 13.20 -29.10 26.97
CA GLN A 655 14.16 -29.69 27.90
C GLN A 655 14.74 -28.68 28.90
N HIS A 656 14.90 -27.42 28.47
CA HIS A 656 15.66 -26.43 29.24
C HIS A 656 14.78 -25.34 29.86
N ARG A 657 13.50 -25.23 29.47
CA ARG A 657 12.65 -24.09 29.86
C ARG A 657 11.33 -24.53 30.48
N ARG A 658 11.21 -24.41 31.80
CA ARG A 658 9.99 -24.76 32.55
C ARG A 658 8.81 -23.80 32.31
N GLN A 659 9.08 -22.59 31.82
CA GLN A 659 8.04 -21.60 31.52
C GLN A 659 7.37 -21.83 30.15
N TRP A 660 7.94 -22.67 29.28
CA TRP A 660 7.39 -22.95 27.96
C TRP A 660 6.85 -24.37 27.89
N ILE A 661 5.56 -24.51 27.64
CA ILE A 661 4.88 -25.78 27.40
C ILE A 661 4.50 -25.87 25.93
N LEU A 662 4.67 -27.02 25.30
CA LEU A 662 4.22 -27.27 23.93
C LEU A 662 2.95 -28.12 23.94
N LEU A 663 1.97 -27.69 23.14
CA LEU A 663 0.77 -28.45 22.81
C LEU A 663 0.69 -28.59 21.29
N PHE A 664 0.76 -29.82 20.80
CA PHE A 664 0.50 -30.17 19.41
C PHE A 664 -0.98 -30.53 19.24
N SER A 665 -1.64 -30.01 18.21
CA SER A 665 -3.02 -30.35 17.86
C SER A 665 -3.09 -30.90 16.45
N GLY A 666 -3.69 -32.08 16.28
CA GLY A 666 -3.75 -32.78 15.01
C GLY A 666 -4.83 -33.86 14.95
N SER A 667 -4.96 -34.49 13.79
CA SER A 667 -5.86 -35.64 13.61
C SER A 667 -5.17 -36.97 13.90
N HIS A 668 -3.85 -37.04 13.71
CA HIS A 668 -3.09 -38.27 13.85
C HIS A 668 -2.70 -38.57 15.29
N THR A 669 -2.70 -39.85 15.62
CA THR A 669 -2.08 -40.34 16.87
C THR A 669 -0.57 -40.50 16.70
N LEU A 670 0.18 -40.61 17.80
CA LEU A 670 1.62 -40.83 17.75
C LEU A 670 2.02 -42.05 16.91
N ASP A 671 1.17 -43.10 16.91
CA ASP A 671 1.38 -44.33 16.14
C ASP A 671 1.30 -44.13 14.61
N GLU A 672 0.63 -43.07 14.17
CA GLU A 672 0.36 -42.77 12.75
C GLU A 672 1.37 -41.76 12.17
N LEU A 673 2.18 -41.14 13.02
CA LEU A 673 3.23 -40.22 12.60
C LEU A 673 4.45 -40.96 12.04
N GLU A 674 5.25 -40.25 11.25
CA GLU A 674 6.51 -40.79 10.76
C GLU A 674 7.44 -41.19 11.92
N PRO A 675 8.23 -42.28 11.79
CA PRO A 675 8.99 -42.86 12.90
C PRO A 675 9.92 -41.87 13.62
N TYR A 676 10.46 -40.87 12.92
CA TYR A 676 11.36 -39.89 13.52
C TYR A 676 10.67 -39.02 14.57
N TRP A 677 9.34 -38.86 14.55
CA TRP A 677 8.62 -38.05 15.55
C TRP A 677 8.75 -38.63 16.96
N SER A 678 8.92 -39.95 17.08
CA SER A 678 9.13 -40.63 18.36
C SER A 678 10.38 -40.13 19.10
N ASP A 679 11.41 -39.69 18.37
CA ASP A 679 12.65 -39.15 18.95
C ASP A 679 12.49 -37.74 19.54
N TYR A 680 11.47 -36.98 19.09
CA TYR A 680 11.24 -35.59 19.50
C TYR A 680 10.07 -35.46 20.49
N LEU A 681 9.10 -36.36 20.42
CA LEU A 681 7.89 -36.39 21.26
C LEU A 681 8.05 -37.28 22.49
N ILE A 682 9.26 -37.30 23.09
CA ILE A 682 9.54 -38.04 24.33
C ILE A 682 8.78 -37.39 25.50
N ASN A 683 8.12 -38.19 26.34
CA ASN A 683 7.27 -37.74 27.45
C ASN A 683 6.04 -36.92 27.00
N THR A 684 5.40 -37.34 25.91
CA THR A 684 4.13 -36.76 25.44
C THR A 684 2.93 -37.35 26.18
N ARG A 685 2.00 -36.49 26.60
CA ARG A 685 0.69 -36.84 27.13
C ARG A 685 -0.38 -36.57 26.09
N SER A 686 -1.03 -37.63 25.64
CA SER A 686 -2.12 -37.56 24.66
C SER A 686 -3.44 -37.21 25.34
N LEU A 687 -4.06 -36.13 24.90
CA LEU A 687 -5.38 -35.65 25.30
C LEU A 687 -6.35 -35.88 24.14
N ARG A 688 -7.32 -36.77 24.34
CA ARG A 688 -8.29 -37.12 23.29
C ARG A 688 -9.51 -36.19 23.32
N VAL A 689 -9.78 -35.54 22.20
CA VAL A 689 -11.02 -34.77 21.96
C VAL A 689 -12.02 -35.65 21.21
N SER A 690 -12.91 -36.28 21.96
CA SER A 690 -14.01 -37.12 21.45
C SER A 690 -15.29 -36.30 21.22
N TYR A 691 -16.47 -36.91 21.25
CA TYR A 691 -17.78 -36.25 21.17
C TYR A 691 -18.11 -35.51 22.48
N LEU A 692 -19.15 -34.69 22.47
CA LEU A 692 -19.61 -34.00 23.68
C LEU A 692 -20.23 -35.01 24.64
N GLN A 693 -20.13 -34.75 25.95
CA GLN A 693 -20.93 -35.50 26.90
C GLN A 693 -22.41 -35.20 26.67
N GLN A 694 -23.28 -36.16 26.91
CA GLN A 694 -24.73 -35.99 26.73
C GLN A 694 -25.29 -34.68 27.34
N PRO A 695 -25.01 -34.32 28.61
CA PRO A 695 -25.52 -33.06 29.18
C PRO A 695 -24.98 -31.82 28.46
N GLU A 696 -23.75 -31.85 27.94
CA GLU A 696 -23.14 -30.74 27.19
C GLU A 696 -23.79 -30.60 25.81
N ALA A 697 -24.15 -31.72 25.17
CA ALA A 697 -24.87 -31.73 23.89
C ALA A 697 -26.32 -31.27 24.07
N GLU A 698 -27.00 -31.69 25.14
CA GLU A 698 -28.34 -31.22 25.51
C GLU A 698 -28.34 -29.69 25.74
N GLU A 699 -27.34 -29.18 26.46
CA GLU A 699 -27.17 -27.74 26.66
C GLU A 699 -26.94 -27.00 25.33
N LEU A 700 -26.11 -27.56 24.43
CA LEU A 700 -25.89 -26.98 23.10
C LEU A 700 -27.17 -26.94 22.26
N ILE A 701 -28.01 -27.98 22.33
CA ILE A 701 -29.26 -28.06 21.59
C ILE A 701 -30.30 -27.10 22.17
N VAL A 702 -30.55 -27.15 23.48
CA VAL A 702 -31.67 -26.43 24.10
C VAL A 702 -31.32 -24.98 24.42
N GLN A 703 -30.05 -24.68 24.74
CA GLN A 703 -29.60 -23.35 25.16
C GLN A 703 -28.22 -22.97 24.58
N PRO A 704 -28.09 -22.88 23.24
CA PRO A 704 -26.86 -22.43 22.58
C PRO A 704 -26.48 -20.99 22.96
N ILE A 705 -27.49 -20.12 23.13
CA ILE A 705 -27.36 -18.74 23.63
C ILE A 705 -28.36 -18.51 24.77
N ALA A 706 -28.12 -17.50 25.60
CA ALA A 706 -28.93 -17.24 26.80
C ALA A 706 -30.42 -17.03 26.49
N ASP A 707 -30.74 -16.30 25.42
CA ASP A 707 -32.11 -15.91 25.03
C ASP A 707 -32.71 -16.79 23.91
N PHE A 708 -32.25 -18.04 23.76
CA PHE A 708 -32.75 -18.93 22.72
C PHE A 708 -34.19 -19.39 23.02
N PRO A 709 -35.13 -19.32 22.07
CA PRO A 709 -36.49 -19.81 22.28
C PRO A 709 -36.52 -21.31 22.53
N LYS A 710 -37.44 -21.76 23.41
CA LYS A 710 -37.65 -23.18 23.70
C LYS A 710 -38.42 -23.84 22.55
N ILE A 711 -37.69 -24.25 21.51
CA ILE A 711 -38.28 -24.86 20.32
C ILE A 711 -38.28 -26.39 20.37
N TYR A 712 -37.41 -27.03 21.16
CA TYR A 712 -37.27 -28.48 21.18
C TYR A 712 -38.02 -29.12 22.34
N GLU A 713 -38.81 -30.15 22.05
CA GLU A 713 -39.35 -31.08 23.05
C GLU A 713 -38.28 -32.09 23.51
N SER A 714 -38.45 -32.67 24.70
CA SER A 714 -37.48 -33.62 25.27
C SER A 714 -37.23 -34.85 24.40
N LEU A 715 -38.29 -35.40 23.78
CA LEU A 715 -38.18 -36.53 22.85
C LEU A 715 -37.41 -36.14 21.58
N THR A 716 -37.64 -34.93 21.06
CA THR A 716 -36.91 -34.39 19.92
C THR A 716 -35.42 -34.25 20.22
N VAL A 717 -35.05 -33.71 21.40
CA VAL A 717 -33.65 -33.61 21.84
C VAL A 717 -32.99 -35.00 21.92
N SER A 718 -33.70 -35.98 22.49
CA SER A 718 -33.20 -37.36 22.58
C SER A 718 -32.95 -37.98 21.20
N GLN A 719 -33.84 -37.73 20.22
CA GLN A 719 -33.64 -38.21 18.85
C GLN A 719 -32.48 -37.53 18.13
N ILE A 720 -32.28 -36.22 18.33
CA ILE A 720 -31.11 -35.49 17.79
C ILE A 720 -29.82 -36.10 18.35
N ILE A 721 -29.77 -36.34 19.67
CA ILE A 721 -28.63 -36.95 20.34
C ILE A 721 -28.38 -38.36 19.84
N GLN A 722 -29.43 -39.17 19.67
CA GLN A 722 -29.30 -40.53 19.14
C GLN A 722 -28.76 -40.52 17.70
N ALA A 723 -29.32 -39.68 16.83
CA ALA A 723 -28.92 -39.61 15.43
C ALA A 723 -27.47 -39.13 15.24
N THR A 724 -27.01 -38.23 16.12
CA THR A 724 -25.70 -37.55 16.00
C THR A 724 -24.62 -38.10 16.94
N ARG A 725 -24.99 -38.93 17.92
CA ARG A 725 -24.11 -39.41 19.02
C ARG A 725 -23.37 -38.28 19.76
N CYS A 726 -24.00 -37.12 19.91
CA CYS A 726 -23.37 -35.93 20.52
C CYS A 726 -22.13 -35.41 19.76
N GLN A 727 -21.92 -35.79 18.50
CA GLN A 727 -20.82 -35.31 17.69
C GLN A 727 -21.05 -33.81 17.39
N PRO A 728 -20.18 -32.89 17.83
CA PRO A 728 -20.52 -31.46 17.91
C PRO A 728 -20.88 -30.81 16.57
N TYR A 729 -20.29 -31.28 15.46
CA TYR A 729 -20.59 -30.78 14.13
C TYR A 729 -21.95 -31.26 13.61
N LEU A 730 -22.26 -32.55 13.77
CA LEU A 730 -23.53 -33.15 13.34
C LEU A 730 -24.69 -32.65 14.18
N VAL A 731 -24.49 -32.43 15.49
CA VAL A 731 -25.49 -31.76 16.35
C VAL A 731 -25.82 -30.38 15.79
N GLN A 732 -24.81 -29.54 15.54
CA GLN A 732 -25.05 -28.21 15.00
C GLN A 732 -25.64 -28.23 13.59
N LEU A 733 -25.17 -29.12 12.71
CA LEU A 733 -25.69 -29.29 11.36
C LEU A 733 -27.17 -29.66 11.36
N LEU A 734 -27.55 -30.67 12.14
CA LEU A 734 -28.94 -31.13 12.21
C LEU A 734 -29.83 -30.04 12.83
N CYS A 735 -29.37 -29.36 13.88
CA CYS A 735 -30.12 -28.26 14.48
C CYS A 735 -30.27 -27.06 13.52
N THR A 736 -29.24 -26.72 12.73
CA THR A 736 -29.31 -25.71 11.67
C THR A 736 -30.43 -26.03 10.69
N VAL A 737 -30.47 -27.28 10.19
CA VAL A 737 -31.48 -27.73 9.23
C VAL A 737 -32.88 -27.73 9.85
N ILE A 738 -33.04 -28.14 11.11
CA ILE A 738 -34.33 -28.11 11.80
C ILE A 738 -34.84 -26.67 11.96
N VAL A 739 -33.98 -25.72 12.36
CA VAL A 739 -34.36 -24.31 12.47
C VAL A 739 -34.80 -23.75 11.11
N ASP A 740 -34.06 -24.04 10.04
CA ASP A 740 -34.42 -23.60 8.70
C ASP A 740 -35.75 -24.21 8.22
N HIS A 741 -35.98 -25.49 8.53
CA HIS A 741 -37.24 -26.18 8.23
C HIS A 741 -38.43 -25.56 8.98
N LEU A 742 -38.31 -25.34 10.29
CA LEU A 742 -39.35 -24.71 11.10
C LEU A 742 -39.66 -23.28 10.65
N ASN A 743 -38.63 -22.49 10.32
CA ASN A 743 -38.81 -21.13 9.80
C ASN A 743 -39.53 -21.13 8.44
N ARG A 744 -39.25 -22.10 7.56
CA ARG A 744 -39.96 -22.25 6.27
C ARG A 744 -41.44 -22.60 6.47
N GLU A 745 -41.74 -23.46 7.44
CA GLU A 745 -43.11 -23.87 7.78
C GLU A 745 -43.84 -22.88 8.71
N LYS A 746 -43.16 -21.83 9.17
CA LYS A 746 -43.67 -20.85 10.15
C LYS A 746 -44.15 -21.50 11.44
N ARG A 747 -43.46 -22.56 11.88
CA ARG A 747 -43.66 -23.29 13.13
C ARG A 747 -42.61 -22.89 14.15
N GLN A 748 -42.94 -23.00 15.44
CA GLN A 748 -42.04 -22.65 16.55
C GLN A 748 -41.61 -23.84 17.42
N LEU A 749 -42.14 -25.03 17.14
CA LEU A 749 -41.92 -26.22 17.96
C LEU A 749 -41.45 -27.37 17.06
N ALA A 750 -40.30 -27.96 17.40
CA ALA A 750 -39.73 -29.12 16.76
C ALA A 750 -40.28 -30.41 17.36
N THR A 751 -40.86 -31.24 16.50
CA THR A 751 -41.37 -32.57 16.82
C THR A 751 -40.36 -33.66 16.41
N PRO A 752 -40.50 -34.89 16.93
CA PRO A 752 -39.71 -36.04 16.50
C PRO A 752 -39.77 -36.32 14.98
N ASP A 753 -40.91 -36.04 14.35
CA ASP A 753 -41.09 -36.25 12.91
C ASP A 753 -40.26 -35.27 12.07
N ASP A 754 -40.12 -34.02 12.55
CA ASP A 754 -39.26 -33.01 11.91
C ASP A 754 -37.80 -33.47 11.87
N VAL A 755 -37.32 -34.19 12.89
CA VAL A 755 -35.97 -34.75 12.92
C VAL A 755 -35.78 -35.77 11.81
N GLN A 756 -36.73 -36.68 11.62
CA GLN A 756 -36.67 -37.69 10.56
C GLN A 756 -36.69 -37.05 9.16
N THR A 757 -37.54 -36.05 8.98
CA THR A 757 -37.64 -35.26 7.74
C THR A 757 -36.37 -34.47 7.46
N CYS A 758 -35.71 -33.94 8.48
CA CYS A 758 -34.48 -33.16 8.33
C CYS A 758 -33.22 -33.99 8.12
N ILE A 759 -33.20 -35.29 8.45
CA ILE A 759 -31.99 -36.13 8.31
C ILE A 759 -31.47 -36.18 6.87
N PRO A 760 -32.29 -36.50 5.83
CA PRO A 760 -31.81 -36.49 4.45
C PRO A 760 -31.27 -35.11 4.03
N ILE A 761 -31.94 -34.03 4.42
CA ILE A 761 -31.53 -32.65 4.13
C ILE A 761 -30.20 -32.33 4.83
N ALA A 762 -29.98 -32.83 6.04
CA ALA A 762 -28.72 -32.66 6.77
C ALA A 762 -27.57 -33.44 6.11
N ILE A 763 -27.82 -34.63 5.58
CA ILE A 763 -26.82 -35.39 4.81
C ILE A 763 -26.42 -34.63 3.55
N GLU A 764 -27.40 -34.10 2.80
CA GLU A 764 -27.16 -33.30 1.60
C GLU A 764 -26.41 -31.99 1.93
N THR A 765 -26.90 -31.23 2.90
CA THR A 765 -26.30 -29.96 3.35
C THR A 765 -24.87 -30.18 3.88
N GLY A 766 -24.65 -31.29 4.57
CA GLY A 766 -23.37 -31.73 5.09
C GLY A 766 -22.51 -32.51 4.10
N GLY A 767 -22.89 -32.60 2.82
CA GLY A 767 -22.33 -33.57 1.87
C GLY A 767 -20.80 -33.55 1.75
N MET A 768 -20.16 -32.37 1.88
CA MET A 768 -18.70 -32.27 1.92
C MET A 768 -18.08 -33.02 3.09
N TYR A 769 -18.65 -32.93 4.30
CA TYR A 769 -18.15 -33.64 5.47
C TYR A 769 -18.25 -35.16 5.29
N PHE A 770 -19.40 -35.64 4.82
CA PHE A 770 -19.65 -37.07 4.65
C PHE A 770 -18.79 -37.66 3.53
N ARG A 771 -18.69 -36.98 2.40
CA ARG A 771 -17.80 -37.37 1.29
C ARG A 771 -16.35 -37.43 1.75
N GLU A 772 -15.90 -36.42 2.48
CA GLU A 772 -14.53 -36.36 2.97
C GLU A 772 -14.23 -37.47 4.00
N LEU A 773 -15.20 -37.78 4.88
CA LEU A 773 -15.14 -38.92 5.77
C LEU A 773 -14.95 -40.22 4.98
N TRP A 774 -15.76 -40.46 3.95
CA TRP A 774 -15.65 -41.65 3.08
C TRP A 774 -14.32 -41.73 2.36
N THR A 775 -13.88 -40.64 1.69
CA THR A 775 -12.62 -40.61 0.94
C THR A 775 -11.37 -40.69 1.81
N SER A 776 -11.48 -40.43 3.12
CA SER A 776 -10.36 -40.55 4.07
C SER A 776 -10.13 -41.99 4.56
N LEU A 777 -11.03 -42.91 4.23
CA LEU A 777 -10.91 -44.32 4.52
C LEU A 777 -10.08 -45.02 3.45
N SER A 778 -9.28 -46.00 3.85
CA SER A 778 -8.57 -46.86 2.89
C SER A 778 -9.54 -47.86 2.23
N GLU A 779 -9.22 -48.38 1.04
CA GLU A 779 -10.06 -49.40 0.37
C GLU A 779 -10.48 -50.55 1.31
N PRO A 780 -9.60 -51.19 2.11
CA PRO A 780 -10.02 -52.26 3.03
C PRO A 780 -10.95 -51.79 4.17
N GLU A 781 -10.93 -50.50 4.49
CA GLU A 781 -11.86 -49.90 5.46
C GLU A 781 -13.22 -49.64 4.82
N GLN A 782 -13.26 -49.24 3.54
CA GLN A 782 -14.49 -49.04 2.78
C GLN A 782 -15.18 -50.39 2.53
N ASP A 783 -14.48 -51.37 1.96
CA ASP A 783 -14.99 -52.72 1.69
C ASP A 783 -15.66 -53.32 2.94
N PHE A 784 -15.01 -53.20 4.11
CA PHE A 784 -15.54 -53.72 5.36
C PHE A 784 -16.82 -53.01 5.83
N LEU A 785 -16.98 -51.71 5.55
CA LEU A 785 -18.20 -50.97 5.86
C LEU A 785 -19.33 -51.30 4.88
N GLU A 786 -19.01 -51.61 3.62
CA GLU A 786 -19.98 -52.08 2.63
C GLU A 786 -20.51 -53.46 3.01
N ASP A 787 -19.62 -54.41 3.32
CA ASP A 787 -19.96 -55.75 3.82
C ASP A 787 -20.84 -55.71 5.08
N LEU A 788 -20.59 -54.72 5.95
CA LEU A 788 -21.38 -54.54 7.18
C LEU A 788 -22.81 -54.09 6.89
N ILE A 789 -23.05 -53.37 5.78
CA ILE A 789 -24.37 -52.88 5.37
C ILE A 789 -25.13 -53.94 4.57
N THR A 790 -24.43 -54.69 3.70
CA THR A 790 -25.03 -55.76 2.89
C THR A 790 -25.26 -57.06 3.68
N GLU A 791 -24.77 -57.12 4.92
CA GLU A 791 -24.73 -58.33 5.78
C GLU A 791 -23.98 -59.52 5.13
N GLU A 792 -23.21 -59.28 4.07
CA GLU A 792 -22.35 -60.27 3.42
C GLU A 792 -21.04 -60.39 4.22
N THR A 793 -21.03 -61.15 5.32
CA THR A 793 -19.77 -61.41 6.04
C THR A 793 -18.88 -62.37 5.26
N SER A 794 -18.20 -61.89 4.23
CA SER A 794 -17.09 -62.59 3.58
C SER A 794 -15.78 -62.16 4.26
N TYR A 795 -15.05 -63.13 4.81
CA TYR A 795 -13.76 -63.01 5.53
C TYR A 795 -13.79 -62.54 7.00
N PRO A 796 -12.97 -63.17 7.87
CA PRO A 796 -12.73 -62.64 9.21
C PRO A 796 -12.03 -61.28 9.06
N PRO A 797 -12.58 -60.21 9.67
CA PRO A 797 -12.07 -58.88 9.43
C PRO A 797 -10.61 -58.77 9.89
N ASN A 798 -9.78 -58.12 9.07
CA ASN A 798 -8.43 -57.78 9.48
C ASN A 798 -8.52 -56.96 10.77
N LYS A 799 -8.03 -57.53 11.88
CA LYS A 799 -8.12 -56.92 13.22
C LYS A 799 -7.52 -55.51 13.26
N SER A 800 -6.59 -55.19 12.36
CA SER A 800 -6.01 -53.85 12.24
C SER A 800 -6.99 -52.83 11.65
N THR A 801 -7.74 -53.19 10.60
CA THR A 801 -8.78 -52.36 9.96
C THR A 801 -9.88 -51.99 10.96
N VAL A 802 -10.42 -52.98 11.66
CA VAL A 802 -11.49 -52.75 12.65
C VAL A 802 -11.00 -51.87 13.81
N ARG A 803 -9.77 -52.08 14.28
CA ARG A 803 -9.16 -51.22 15.32
C ARG A 803 -9.02 -49.78 14.85
N ARG A 804 -8.68 -49.54 13.57
CA ARG A 804 -8.62 -48.19 12.99
C ARG A 804 -10.00 -47.54 12.92
N LEU A 805 -11.02 -48.26 12.45
CA LEU A 805 -12.40 -47.75 12.39
C LEU A 805 -12.97 -47.42 13.78
N ILE A 806 -12.66 -48.23 14.80
CA ILE A 806 -13.03 -47.93 16.20
C ILE A 806 -12.25 -46.71 16.73
N ARG A 807 -10.96 -46.60 16.42
CA ARG A 807 -10.14 -45.42 16.80
C ARG A 807 -10.64 -44.14 16.14
N LYS A 808 -11.11 -44.22 14.89
CA LYS A 808 -11.73 -43.12 14.12
C LYS A 808 -13.16 -42.78 14.59
N GLU A 809 -13.71 -43.49 15.58
CA GLU A 809 -15.07 -43.30 16.12
C GLU A 809 -16.19 -43.53 15.08
N ILE A 810 -15.93 -44.41 14.09
CA ILE A 810 -16.93 -44.78 13.08
C ILE A 810 -17.71 -46.00 13.54
N LEU A 811 -17.01 -46.98 14.13
CA LEU A 811 -17.60 -48.22 14.64
C LEU A 811 -17.43 -48.31 16.16
N GLU A 812 -18.40 -48.95 16.81
CA GLU A 812 -18.30 -49.40 18.19
C GLU A 812 -18.46 -50.92 18.28
N LYS A 813 -17.75 -51.53 19.24
CA LYS A 813 -17.87 -52.95 19.52
C LYS A 813 -18.95 -53.17 20.59
N THR A 814 -20.03 -53.85 20.23
CA THR A 814 -21.13 -54.21 21.15
C THR A 814 -21.18 -55.72 21.28
N GLY A 815 -20.63 -56.26 22.38
CA GLY A 815 -20.45 -57.71 22.53
C GLY A 815 -19.47 -58.25 21.49
N ASP A 816 -19.89 -59.25 20.71
CA ASP A 816 -19.10 -59.83 19.61
C ASP A 816 -19.39 -59.20 18.23
N CYS A 817 -20.34 -58.26 18.16
CA CYS A 817 -20.72 -57.59 16.92
C CYS A 817 -20.12 -56.17 16.83
N TYR A 818 -19.92 -55.70 15.60
CA TYR A 818 -19.55 -54.32 15.29
C TYR A 818 -20.77 -53.58 14.77
N ARG A 819 -20.95 -52.32 15.18
CA ARG A 819 -22.06 -51.47 14.74
C ARG A 819 -21.55 -50.08 14.47
N PHE A 820 -22.23 -49.34 13.60
CA PHE A 820 -21.96 -47.92 13.42
C PHE A 820 -22.20 -47.18 14.72
N GLN A 821 -21.21 -46.36 15.11
CA GLN A 821 -21.33 -45.54 16.30
C GLN A 821 -22.37 -44.43 16.07
N VAL A 822 -22.34 -43.78 14.91
CA VAL A 822 -23.18 -42.62 14.59
C VAL A 822 -24.24 -42.97 13.52
N PRO A 823 -25.55 -43.01 13.86
CA PRO A 823 -26.61 -43.39 12.91
C PRO A 823 -26.71 -42.50 11.66
N LEU A 824 -26.38 -41.22 11.77
CA LEU A 824 -26.31 -40.32 10.61
C LEU A 824 -25.23 -40.73 9.59
N VAL A 825 -24.10 -41.26 10.07
CA VAL A 825 -23.01 -41.74 9.22
C VAL A 825 -23.41 -43.06 8.56
N GLU A 826 -24.06 -43.96 9.31
CA GLU A 826 -24.64 -45.19 8.77
C GLU A 826 -25.58 -44.90 7.60
N ARG A 827 -26.57 -44.00 7.79
CA ARG A 827 -27.52 -43.63 6.72
C ARG A 827 -26.83 -43.07 5.47
N PHE A 828 -25.79 -42.25 5.64
CA PHE A 828 -25.03 -41.74 4.50
C PHE A 828 -24.30 -42.86 3.75
N ILE A 829 -23.61 -43.75 4.47
CA ILE A 829 -22.88 -44.85 3.82
C ILE A 829 -23.87 -45.79 3.14
N THR A 830 -25.02 -46.09 3.76
CA THR A 830 -26.08 -46.86 3.09
C THR A 830 -26.50 -46.21 1.78
N GLN A 831 -26.72 -44.89 1.74
CA GLN A 831 -27.03 -44.17 0.49
C GLN A 831 -25.95 -44.36 -0.56
N VAL A 832 -24.68 -44.18 -0.19
CA VAL A 832 -23.53 -44.36 -1.11
C VAL A 832 -23.47 -45.78 -1.67
N VAL A 833 -23.67 -46.80 -0.84
CA VAL A 833 -23.63 -48.22 -1.24
C VAL A 833 -24.84 -48.62 -2.09
N THR A 834 -26.00 -48.02 -1.86
CA THR A 834 -27.21 -48.33 -2.65
C THR A 834 -27.32 -47.57 -3.97
N GLU A 835 -26.68 -46.40 -4.08
CA GLU A 835 -26.72 -45.51 -5.25
C GLU A 835 -25.48 -45.62 -6.16
N GLY A 836 -24.36 -46.13 -5.64
CA GLY A 836 -23.13 -46.42 -6.39
C GLY A 836 -23.18 -47.79 -7.07
#